data_AF-A0A3D4D2G0-F1
#
_entry.id   AF-A0A3D4D2G0-F1
#
_cell.length_a   1.000
_cell.length_b   1.000
_cell.length_c   1.000
_cell.angle_alpha   90.00
_cell.angle_beta   90.00
_cell.angle_gamma   90.00
#
_symmetry.space_group_name_H-M   'P 1'
#
loop_
_entity.id
_entity.type
_entity.pdbx_description
1 polymer ?
#
loop_
_entity_poly.entity_id
_entity_poly.type
_entity_poly.pdbx_seq_one_letter_code
_entity_poly.pdbx_strand_id
1 'polypeptide(L)'
;KEGASDPYASSDLTTANVDALYRPVETTKEWAETNYYQLPIGSHTHDLIAESRFWLDYVRNEKATPFGSRHLGEASRNLHETLLALAVLDLPFASPESSTEIDGTKLVFTAGDSAIAFHREIKEAQLAENRPPLLVSQSYFRHGDRHQIENGEKTDKFVTDEFIASVVYGAQVVVTNPTSSRQKLDALLQIPEGAMPLMGHRATATRSISLDPYTTKRLDYFFYFPAPGNYQCYPAHVSRNGSVIAHAEKFTFKVVSEPSRVDESSWVHVSQWGTEEQVLAYLSKRNLHNINLLQIAWRCRESRDFFGKALEILHRRGKYHRELYSYGLFHGHVPIARQFLLVDGRYLNRCGDYLTSELVTIDPIARRAYEHLEYKPLVNNRAHTVGGTRKILNGHIRSHYRDFLRILSQKPSLDSSDQLSTTYYLFLQDRAEDAMRRLETVDAEGLSTRIQYDYFRAYSAFYQAKPGEARNIAVKYAGHPVDRWRERFVNVIAQADEIEGKGPQITNEEDRDQQQARLAASEPSLKLRVDGSLVTVDYQQITNVQVNYYEMDLEFLFSTNPFVSSGSDGFSVVRPNKSERLQLADSKRSHNFELPREYQSKNVLIEVIGGGKKRSLAVYSNELNTVISERYGILTVRHSGDNRPLPATYVKIYALTDAGPQFYKDGYTDLRGKFDYASVSTSDIGSALKFSILVMNETNGATVLEAPVPQQ
;
A
#
# COMPACT_ATOMS: atom_id res chain seq x y z
N LYS A 1 -21.11 18.59 -39.46
CA LYS A 1 -22.52 18.93 -39.13
C LYS A 1 -22.45 19.94 -38.00
N GLU A 2 -22.87 21.16 -38.30
CA GLU A 2 -23.12 22.27 -37.37
C GLU A 2 -23.92 21.75 -36.15
N GLY A 3 -23.64 22.18 -34.92
CA GLY A 3 -23.80 23.55 -34.47
C GLY A 3 -25.21 23.70 -33.89
N ALA A 4 -25.43 23.18 -32.67
CA ALA A 4 -26.60 23.49 -31.88
C ALA A 4 -26.14 24.34 -30.69
N SER A 5 -26.22 25.66 -30.85
CA SER A 5 -26.05 26.62 -29.76
C SER A 5 -27.33 26.63 -28.94
N ASP A 6 -27.22 26.32 -27.65
CA ASP A 6 -28.30 26.48 -26.68
C ASP A 6 -28.69 27.96 -26.54
N PRO A 7 -29.92 28.38 -26.91
CA PRO A 7 -30.36 29.76 -26.84
C PRO A 7 -30.65 30.25 -25.40
N TYR A 8 -30.40 29.43 -24.37
CA TYR A 8 -30.52 29.81 -22.95
C TYR A 8 -29.19 30.00 -22.22
N ALA A 9 -28.04 29.92 -22.92
CA ALA A 9 -26.76 30.30 -22.34
C ALA A 9 -26.67 31.83 -22.22
N SER A 10 -27.30 32.40 -21.20
CA SER A 10 -27.08 33.78 -20.81
C SER A 10 -25.61 33.96 -20.42
N SER A 11 -24.90 34.74 -21.23
CA SER A 11 -23.47 35.03 -21.11
C SER A 11 -23.12 36.05 -20.03
N ASP A 12 -23.96 36.23 -18.99
CA ASP A 12 -23.77 37.25 -17.94
C ASP A 12 -24.03 36.67 -16.53
N LEU A 13 -23.52 35.47 -16.27
CA LEU A 13 -23.14 35.08 -14.92
C LEU A 13 -21.62 35.20 -14.86
N THR A 14 -21.13 36.36 -14.44
CA THR A 14 -19.84 36.43 -13.74
C THR A 14 -19.87 35.34 -12.70
N THR A 15 -19.15 34.24 -12.96
CA THR A 15 -18.83 33.22 -12.00
C THR A 15 -18.03 33.93 -10.92
N ALA A 16 -18.72 34.49 -9.92
CA ALA A 16 -18.12 34.69 -8.62
C ALA A 16 -17.45 33.36 -8.30
N ASN A 17 -16.12 33.36 -8.17
CA ASN A 17 -15.35 32.18 -7.80
C ASN A 17 -16.10 31.52 -6.65
N VAL A 18 -16.77 30.41 -6.93
CA VAL A 18 -17.44 29.64 -5.88
C VAL A 18 -16.28 28.98 -5.16
N ASP A 19 -15.86 29.60 -4.06
CA ASP A 19 -14.78 29.09 -3.23
C ASP A 19 -15.07 27.62 -2.92
N ALA A 20 -14.05 26.78 -3.14
CA ALA A 20 -14.19 25.34 -3.00
C ALA A 20 -14.68 25.01 -1.57
N LEU A 21 -15.72 24.18 -1.47
CA LEU A 21 -16.24 23.72 -0.19
C LEU A 21 -15.24 22.76 0.48
N TYR A 22 -15.58 22.34 1.71
CA TYR A 22 -14.80 21.35 2.45
C TYR A 22 -14.49 20.10 1.61
N ARG A 23 -13.21 19.88 1.30
CA ARG A 23 -12.67 18.64 0.75
C ARG A 23 -12.37 17.63 1.87
N PRO A 24 -12.99 16.43 1.87
CA PRO A 24 -12.69 15.40 2.86
C PRO A 24 -11.23 14.91 2.70
N VAL A 25 -10.63 14.51 3.83
CA VAL A 25 -9.34 13.81 3.82
C VAL A 25 -9.50 12.43 3.17
N GLU A 26 -8.48 12.00 2.42
CA GLU A 26 -8.47 10.66 1.84
C GLU A 26 -8.39 9.57 2.93
N THR A 27 -8.70 8.33 2.56
CA THR A 27 -8.47 7.17 3.42
C THR A 27 -6.97 6.97 3.65
N THR A 28 -6.60 6.49 4.84
CA THR A 28 -5.21 6.17 5.17
C THR A 28 -4.66 5.11 4.23
N LYS A 29 -3.51 5.41 3.61
CA LYS A 29 -2.77 4.47 2.76
C LYS A 29 -1.51 3.98 3.49
N GLU A 30 -1.06 2.79 3.12
CA GLU A 30 0.21 2.21 3.53
C GLU A 30 1.25 2.47 2.43
N TRP A 31 2.38 3.03 2.82
CA TRP A 31 3.48 3.37 1.91
C TRP A 31 4.71 2.58 2.34
N ALA A 32 5.21 1.76 1.43
CA ALA A 32 6.47 1.06 1.58
C ALA A 32 7.52 1.70 0.65
N GLU A 33 8.77 1.69 1.07
CA GLU A 33 9.88 1.94 0.16
C GLU A 33 9.95 0.78 -0.84
N THR A 34 10.06 1.05 -2.13
CA THR A 34 10.13 -0.02 -3.12
C THR A 34 11.12 0.24 -4.24
N ASN A 35 11.86 -0.81 -4.59
CA ASN A 35 12.75 -0.85 -5.75
C ASN A 35 11.99 -1.17 -7.04
N TYR A 36 10.80 -1.77 -6.93
CA TYR A 36 10.01 -2.25 -8.06
C TYR A 36 8.62 -1.63 -7.99
N TYR A 37 8.17 -1.04 -9.10
CA TYR A 37 6.88 -0.35 -9.16
C TYR A 37 5.75 -1.22 -8.58
N GLN A 38 5.08 -0.68 -7.55
CA GLN A 38 3.95 -1.30 -6.84
C GLN A 38 4.19 -2.74 -6.35
N LEU A 39 5.43 -3.07 -5.98
CA LEU A 39 5.77 -4.40 -5.48
C LEU A 39 6.41 -4.33 -4.09
N PRO A 40 5.80 -4.95 -3.05
CA PRO A 40 6.36 -4.95 -1.70
C PRO A 40 7.66 -5.76 -1.64
N ILE A 41 8.55 -5.45 -0.69
CA ILE A 41 9.89 -6.06 -0.61
C ILE A 41 9.83 -7.60 -0.49
N GLY A 42 8.81 -8.12 0.20
CA GLY A 42 8.59 -9.56 0.38
C GLY A 42 8.28 -10.31 -0.93
N SER A 43 7.85 -9.60 -1.97
CA SER A 43 7.59 -10.15 -3.30
C SER A 43 8.76 -10.01 -4.26
N HIS A 44 9.88 -9.45 -3.82
CA HIS A 44 11.10 -9.38 -4.64
C HIS A 44 11.75 -10.76 -4.61
N THR A 45 11.45 -11.59 -5.60
CA THR A 45 12.06 -12.92 -5.74
C THR A 45 13.05 -12.92 -6.90
N HIS A 46 13.97 -13.89 -6.91
CA HIS A 46 14.92 -14.07 -8.01
C HIS A 46 14.21 -14.36 -9.35
N ASP A 47 13.01 -14.92 -9.31
CA ASP A 47 12.21 -15.23 -10.50
C ASP A 47 11.62 -13.99 -11.18
N LEU A 48 11.59 -12.84 -10.48
CA LEU A 48 11.03 -11.60 -10.99
C LEU A 48 11.70 -11.20 -12.30
N ILE A 49 13.03 -11.26 -12.37
CA ILE A 49 13.81 -11.08 -13.61
C ILE A 49 14.64 -12.34 -13.80
N ALA A 50 14.25 -13.21 -14.73
CA ALA A 50 14.94 -14.47 -14.94
C ALA A 50 15.98 -14.33 -16.03
N GLU A 51 16.99 -15.18 -15.91
CA GLU A 51 18.04 -15.31 -16.90
C GLU A 51 17.46 -15.71 -18.26
N SER A 52 17.86 -14.99 -19.31
CA SER A 52 17.42 -15.25 -20.69
C SER A 52 18.52 -14.87 -21.67
N ARG A 53 18.35 -15.27 -22.95
CA ARG A 53 19.32 -14.90 -23.99
C ARG A 53 19.32 -13.40 -24.26
N PHE A 54 18.21 -12.72 -24.01
CA PHE A 54 18.12 -11.27 -24.08
C PHE A 54 19.11 -10.60 -23.10
N TRP A 55 19.08 -11.02 -21.82
CA TRP A 55 19.99 -10.46 -20.81
C TRP A 55 21.45 -10.82 -21.08
N LEU A 56 21.69 -12.01 -21.64
CA LEU A 56 23.03 -12.40 -22.09
C LEU A 56 23.54 -11.54 -23.25
N ASP A 57 22.68 -11.20 -24.22
CA ASP A 57 23.03 -10.28 -25.31
C ASP A 57 23.35 -8.89 -24.77
N TYR A 58 22.57 -8.40 -23.80
CA TYR A 58 22.80 -7.10 -23.18
C TYR A 58 24.14 -7.01 -22.48
N VAL A 59 24.48 -8.01 -21.65
CA VAL A 59 25.78 -8.09 -20.97
C VAL A 59 26.96 -8.17 -21.95
N ARG A 60 26.73 -8.71 -23.15
CA ARG A 60 27.75 -8.84 -24.21
C ARG A 60 27.83 -7.62 -25.12
N ASN A 61 26.88 -6.69 -25.06
CA ASN A 61 26.90 -5.50 -25.91
C ASN A 61 28.06 -4.58 -25.55
N GLU A 62 28.78 -4.08 -26.55
CA GLU A 62 29.83 -3.09 -26.34
C GLU A 62 29.20 -1.73 -26.05
N LYS A 63 29.75 -0.98 -25.08
CA LYS A 63 29.16 0.30 -24.61
C LYS A 63 28.98 1.38 -25.70
N ALA A 64 29.56 1.21 -26.89
CA ALA A 64 29.53 2.19 -27.97
C ALA A 64 28.48 1.89 -29.07
N THR A 65 27.77 0.76 -29.00
CA THR A 65 26.79 0.36 -30.04
C THR A 65 25.36 0.35 -29.50
N PRO A 66 24.39 0.88 -30.27
CA PRO A 66 22.97 0.76 -29.94
C PRO A 66 22.56 -0.69 -29.70
N PHE A 67 21.93 -0.95 -28.58
CA PHE A 67 21.47 -2.27 -28.18
C PHE A 67 20.12 -2.61 -28.79
N GLY A 68 20.09 -3.75 -29.47
CA GLY A 68 18.89 -4.46 -29.85
C GLY A 68 19.11 -5.97 -29.70
N SER A 69 18.05 -6.72 -29.42
CA SER A 69 18.15 -8.18 -29.35
C SER A 69 16.99 -8.85 -30.06
N ARG A 70 17.32 -9.82 -30.92
CA ARG A 70 16.34 -10.75 -31.52
C ARG A 70 15.66 -11.65 -30.48
N HIS A 71 16.22 -11.70 -29.26
CA HIS A 71 15.70 -12.46 -28.13
C HIS A 71 14.73 -11.65 -27.26
N LEU A 72 14.28 -10.47 -27.72
CA LEU A 72 13.35 -9.60 -26.99
C LEU A 72 12.12 -10.33 -26.42
N GLY A 73 11.54 -11.26 -27.17
CA GLY A 73 10.37 -12.02 -26.70
C GLY A 73 10.64 -12.90 -25.47
N GLU A 74 11.89 -13.06 -25.02
CA GLU A 74 12.24 -13.77 -23.80
C GLU A 74 12.21 -12.88 -22.55
N ALA A 75 12.18 -11.55 -22.69
CA ALA A 75 12.20 -10.58 -21.60
C ALA A 75 10.84 -9.87 -21.41
N SER A 76 9.74 -10.64 -21.50
CA SER A 76 8.38 -10.11 -21.46
C SER A 76 7.44 -10.89 -20.54
N ARG A 77 7.95 -11.57 -19.50
CA ARG A 77 7.13 -12.44 -18.65
C ARG A 77 6.31 -11.66 -17.62
N ASN A 78 6.77 -10.47 -17.24
CA ASN A 78 6.06 -9.54 -16.37
C ASN A 78 6.41 -8.07 -16.70
N LEU A 79 5.70 -7.15 -16.05
CA LEU A 79 5.87 -5.71 -16.23
C LEU A 79 7.31 -5.26 -15.94
N HIS A 80 7.88 -5.66 -14.79
CA HIS A 80 9.22 -5.23 -14.38
C HIS A 80 10.30 -5.69 -15.37
N GLU A 81 10.23 -6.94 -15.83
CA GLU A 81 11.12 -7.47 -16.86
C GLU A 81 10.97 -6.74 -18.19
N THR A 82 9.73 -6.44 -18.59
CA THR A 82 9.45 -5.69 -19.82
C THR A 82 10.00 -4.27 -19.74
N LEU A 83 9.78 -3.58 -18.62
CA LEU A 83 10.27 -2.21 -18.42
C LEU A 83 11.79 -2.14 -18.43
N LEU A 84 12.46 -3.11 -17.77
CA LEU A 84 13.92 -3.20 -17.82
C LEU A 84 14.42 -3.50 -19.22
N ALA A 85 13.74 -4.39 -19.96
CA ALA A 85 14.10 -4.71 -21.35
C ALA A 85 13.95 -3.48 -22.25
N LEU A 86 12.86 -2.73 -22.13
CA LEU A 86 12.63 -1.48 -22.86
C LEU A 86 13.67 -0.41 -22.49
N ALA A 87 14.05 -0.31 -21.22
CA ALA A 87 15.01 0.68 -20.75
C ALA A 87 16.43 0.46 -21.30
N VAL A 88 16.77 -0.76 -21.67
CA VAL A 88 18.09 -1.08 -22.24
C VAL A 88 18.09 -1.13 -23.77
N LEU A 89 16.92 -1.22 -24.41
CA LEU A 89 16.82 -1.15 -25.86
C LEU A 89 17.03 0.29 -26.33
N ASP A 90 17.90 0.47 -27.31
CA ASP A 90 18.11 1.77 -27.95
C ASP A 90 17.04 2.05 -29.03
N LEU A 91 15.77 1.89 -28.64
CA LEU A 91 14.62 2.28 -29.44
C LEU A 91 14.26 3.74 -29.12
N PRO A 92 13.84 4.52 -30.11
CA PRO A 92 13.43 5.89 -29.87
C PRO A 92 12.17 5.94 -29.00
N PHE A 93 12.16 6.82 -27.99
CA PHE A 93 11.00 7.00 -27.12
C PHE A 93 9.78 7.55 -27.88
N ALA A 94 10.03 8.39 -28.89
CA ALA A 94 9.02 8.88 -29.83
C ALA A 94 9.29 8.31 -31.22
N SER A 95 8.30 7.64 -31.82
CA SER A 95 8.45 7.04 -33.15
C SER A 95 8.61 8.13 -34.23
N PRO A 96 9.68 8.10 -35.03
CA PRO A 96 9.77 8.93 -36.22
C PRO A 96 8.85 8.41 -37.33
N GLU A 97 8.58 9.26 -38.32
CA GLU A 97 7.79 8.87 -39.50
C GLU A 97 8.46 7.72 -40.24
N SER A 98 7.68 6.68 -40.54
CA SER A 98 8.10 5.47 -41.28
C SER A 98 7.18 5.27 -42.48
N SER A 99 7.66 4.69 -43.58
CA SER A 99 6.86 4.48 -44.79
C SER A 99 6.58 2.99 -45.04
N THR A 100 5.43 2.68 -45.65
CA THR A 100 5.05 1.32 -46.04
C THR A 100 4.51 1.32 -47.47
N GLU A 101 5.00 0.42 -48.31
CA GLU A 101 4.55 0.21 -49.69
C GLU A 101 4.16 -1.26 -49.86
N ILE A 102 3.03 -1.53 -50.49
CA ILE A 102 2.55 -2.89 -50.76
C ILE A 102 2.44 -3.06 -52.28
N ASP A 103 3.11 -4.07 -52.82
CA ASP A 103 3.13 -4.44 -54.23
C ASP A 103 2.79 -5.93 -54.39
N GLY A 104 1.51 -6.24 -54.61
CA GLY A 104 1.02 -7.62 -54.72
C GLY A 104 1.21 -8.42 -53.43
N THR A 105 2.04 -9.47 -53.48
CA THR A 105 2.43 -10.29 -52.30
C THR A 105 3.66 -9.74 -51.56
N LYS A 106 4.22 -8.62 -52.00
CA LYS A 106 5.39 -7.97 -51.42
C LYS A 106 4.98 -6.78 -50.54
N LEU A 107 5.53 -6.72 -49.34
CA LEU A 107 5.42 -5.58 -48.42
C LEU A 107 6.81 -4.99 -48.18
N VAL A 108 6.95 -3.69 -48.39
CA VAL A 108 8.17 -2.90 -48.14
C VAL A 108 7.87 -1.95 -46.97
N PHE A 109 8.69 -2.00 -45.93
CA PHE A 109 8.60 -1.12 -44.76
C PHE A 109 9.93 -0.40 -44.56
N THR A 110 9.92 0.94 -44.53
CA THR A 110 11.09 1.79 -44.29
C THR A 110 10.93 2.47 -42.93
N ALA A 111 11.72 2.03 -41.95
CA ALA A 111 11.69 2.61 -40.61
C ALA A 111 12.40 3.97 -40.59
N GLY A 112 11.80 4.97 -39.93
CA GLY A 112 12.41 6.29 -39.74
C GLY A 112 13.60 6.30 -38.78
N ASP A 113 13.73 5.25 -37.96
CA ASP A 113 14.81 4.99 -37.00
C ASP A 113 14.75 3.50 -36.60
N SER A 114 15.44 3.10 -35.53
CA SER A 114 15.52 1.74 -35.01
C SER A 114 14.13 1.13 -34.75
N ALA A 115 13.89 -0.05 -35.33
CA ALA A 115 12.61 -0.74 -35.28
C ALA A 115 12.77 -2.26 -35.11
N ILE A 116 11.70 -2.94 -34.68
CA ILE A 116 11.62 -4.40 -34.51
C ILE A 116 10.60 -4.96 -35.50
N ALA A 117 10.95 -6.05 -36.21
CA ALA A 117 10.07 -6.71 -37.18
C ALA A 117 9.89 -8.22 -36.88
N PHE A 118 8.65 -8.74 -37.04
CA PHE A 118 8.29 -10.15 -36.89
C PHE A 118 7.63 -10.72 -38.17
N HIS A 119 7.95 -11.96 -38.58
CA HIS A 119 7.46 -12.59 -39.84
C HIS A 119 7.22 -14.12 -39.71
N ARG A 120 6.18 -14.71 -40.34
CA ARG A 120 5.81 -16.16 -40.29
C ARG A 120 5.14 -16.70 -41.59
N GLU A 121 5.51 -17.91 -42.08
CA GLU A 121 4.92 -18.60 -43.28
C GLU A 121 4.97 -20.17 -43.22
N ILE A 122 4.24 -20.90 -44.12
CA ILE A 122 4.16 -22.40 -44.21
C ILE A 122 4.33 -22.91 -45.68
N LYS A 123 5.09 -24.01 -45.92
CA LYS A 123 5.40 -24.60 -47.27
C LYS A 123 5.59 -26.15 -47.27
N GLU A 124 5.28 -26.85 -48.37
CA GLU A 124 5.47 -28.33 -48.59
C GLU A 124 6.94 -28.69 -48.93
N ALA A 125 7.40 -29.92 -48.62
CA ALA A 125 8.80 -30.33 -48.82
C ALA A 125 9.07 -31.64 -49.61
N GLN A 126 9.82 -31.57 -50.71
CA GLN A 126 10.20 -32.70 -51.60
C GLN A 126 11.65 -33.19 -51.37
N LEU A 127 12.05 -34.34 -51.91
CA LEU A 127 13.48 -34.73 -51.94
C LEU A 127 14.24 -33.85 -52.93
N ALA A 128 15.39 -33.31 -52.50
CA ALA A 128 16.21 -32.50 -53.39
C ALA A 128 16.90 -33.37 -54.46
N GLU A 129 16.85 -32.91 -55.72
CA GLU A 129 17.59 -33.54 -56.83
C GLU A 129 19.11 -33.50 -56.59
N ASN A 130 19.63 -32.36 -56.14
CA ASN A 130 21.03 -32.17 -55.78
C ASN A 130 21.21 -32.15 -54.26
N ARG A 131 21.87 -33.18 -53.74
CA ARG A 131 22.10 -33.37 -52.31
C ARG A 131 23.56 -33.07 -51.94
N PRO A 132 23.83 -32.03 -51.13
CA PRO A 132 25.18 -31.87 -50.59
C PRO A 132 25.53 -33.09 -49.74
N PRO A 133 26.82 -33.49 -49.68
CA PRO A 133 27.25 -34.71 -48.98
C PRO A 133 27.22 -34.53 -47.45
N LEU A 134 26.06 -34.21 -46.88
CA LEU A 134 25.88 -34.12 -45.44
C LEU A 134 25.86 -35.51 -44.84
N LEU A 135 26.55 -35.66 -43.70
CA LEU A 135 26.51 -36.90 -42.95
C LEU A 135 25.50 -36.74 -41.82
N VAL A 136 24.53 -37.63 -41.75
CA VAL A 136 23.54 -37.67 -40.68
C VAL A 136 23.70 -39.01 -39.96
N SER A 137 24.13 -38.98 -38.71
CA SER A 137 24.16 -40.16 -37.85
C SER A 137 23.17 -40.03 -36.72
N GLN A 138 22.68 -41.17 -36.24
CA GLN A 138 21.72 -41.26 -35.16
C GLN A 138 22.17 -42.39 -34.23
N SER A 139 22.37 -42.07 -32.96
CA SER A 139 22.89 -43.01 -31.95
C SER A 139 22.14 -42.84 -30.64
N TYR A 140 22.05 -43.88 -29.82
CA TYR A 140 21.18 -43.89 -28.65
C TYR A 140 21.98 -44.08 -27.37
N PHE A 141 21.60 -43.42 -26.27
CA PHE A 141 22.29 -43.49 -24.99
C PHE A 141 21.30 -43.54 -23.83
N ARG A 142 21.70 -44.09 -22.68
CA ARG A 142 20.88 -44.07 -21.47
C ARG A 142 20.89 -42.67 -20.85
N HIS A 143 19.72 -42.13 -20.55
CA HIS A 143 19.64 -40.82 -19.90
C HIS A 143 20.26 -40.90 -18.49
N GLY A 144 21.14 -39.95 -18.16
CA GLY A 144 21.92 -39.96 -16.93
C GLY A 144 23.29 -40.61 -17.03
N ASP A 145 23.53 -41.47 -18.02
CA ASP A 145 24.75 -42.31 -18.16
C ASP A 145 25.29 -42.30 -19.60
N ARG A 146 25.63 -41.10 -20.08
CA ARG A 146 25.99 -40.86 -21.49
C ARG A 146 27.46 -41.06 -21.82
N HIS A 147 28.36 -40.98 -20.85
CA HIS A 147 29.80 -40.91 -21.14
C HIS A 147 30.60 -41.86 -20.27
N GLN A 148 31.51 -42.60 -20.88
CA GLN A 148 32.51 -43.41 -20.19
C GLN A 148 33.90 -42.76 -20.30
N ILE A 149 34.87 -43.27 -19.53
CA ILE A 149 36.28 -42.88 -19.67
C ILE A 149 37.04 -44.14 -20.09
N GLU A 150 37.67 -44.08 -21.25
CA GLU A 150 38.55 -45.12 -21.76
C GLU A 150 39.92 -44.48 -22.03
N ASN A 151 40.99 -45.05 -21.46
CA ASN A 151 42.36 -44.54 -21.61
C ASN A 151 42.56 -43.06 -21.25
N GLY A 152 41.79 -42.55 -20.29
CA GLY A 152 41.86 -41.15 -19.86
C GLY A 152 41.08 -40.16 -20.73
N GLU A 153 40.47 -40.63 -21.82
CA GLU A 153 39.62 -39.84 -22.71
C GLU A 153 38.14 -40.11 -22.47
N LYS A 154 37.31 -39.07 -22.63
CA LYS A 154 35.87 -39.14 -22.40
C LYS A 154 35.17 -39.53 -23.71
N THR A 155 34.58 -40.71 -23.76
CA THR A 155 33.87 -41.24 -24.93
C THR A 155 32.36 -41.32 -24.68
N ASP A 156 31.54 -41.18 -25.74
CA ASP A 156 30.08 -41.39 -25.66
C ASP A 156 29.81 -42.89 -25.46
N LYS A 157 28.98 -43.22 -24.47
CA LYS A 157 28.53 -44.57 -24.14
C LYS A 157 27.18 -44.83 -24.81
N PHE A 158 27.23 -45.28 -26.06
CA PHE A 158 26.02 -45.62 -26.81
C PHE A 158 25.51 -47.02 -26.49
N VAL A 159 24.19 -47.16 -26.54
CA VAL A 159 23.47 -48.43 -26.37
C VAL A 159 23.17 -48.95 -27.77
N THR A 160 23.77 -50.10 -28.10
CA THR A 160 23.61 -50.76 -29.40
C THR A 160 22.78 -52.04 -29.33
N ASP A 161 22.77 -52.69 -28.16
CA ASP A 161 22.26 -54.07 -28.03
C ASP A 161 20.88 -54.09 -27.35
N GLU A 162 20.84 -53.94 -26.03
CA GLU A 162 19.62 -54.10 -25.23
C GLU A 162 19.18 -52.78 -24.57
N PHE A 163 17.91 -52.47 -24.76
CA PHE A 163 17.20 -51.39 -24.09
C PHE A 163 16.32 -51.97 -22.99
N ILE A 164 16.02 -51.20 -21.95
CA ILE A 164 15.28 -51.66 -20.77
C ILE A 164 13.94 -50.92 -20.72
N ALA A 165 12.85 -51.66 -20.54
CA ALA A 165 11.54 -51.06 -20.36
C ALA A 165 11.53 -50.12 -19.13
N SER A 166 10.75 -49.04 -19.21
CA SER A 166 10.64 -48.01 -18.15
C SER A 166 11.94 -47.26 -17.83
N VAL A 167 13.01 -47.42 -18.62
CA VAL A 167 14.24 -46.62 -18.54
C VAL A 167 14.21 -45.52 -19.59
N VAL A 168 14.65 -44.33 -19.19
CA VAL A 168 14.72 -43.16 -20.09
C VAL A 168 15.98 -43.25 -20.97
N TYR A 169 15.77 -43.12 -22.27
CA TYR A 169 16.82 -43.07 -23.30
C TYR A 169 16.82 -41.73 -24.01
N GLY A 170 17.98 -41.35 -24.52
CA GLY A 170 18.17 -40.23 -25.44
C GLY A 170 18.63 -40.73 -26.80
N ALA A 171 18.09 -40.15 -27.86
CA ALA A 171 18.65 -40.25 -29.20
C ALA A 171 19.49 -39.00 -29.48
N GLN A 172 20.72 -39.21 -29.92
CA GLN A 172 21.65 -38.22 -30.44
C GLN A 172 21.61 -38.26 -31.96
N VAL A 173 21.13 -37.19 -32.59
CA VAL A 173 21.21 -36.98 -34.03
C VAL A 173 22.34 -36.00 -34.31
N VAL A 174 23.29 -36.42 -35.13
CA VAL A 174 24.47 -35.66 -35.50
C VAL A 174 24.39 -35.34 -36.99
N VAL A 175 24.36 -34.06 -37.33
CA VAL A 175 24.37 -33.58 -38.71
C VAL A 175 25.71 -32.90 -38.95
N THR A 176 26.51 -33.45 -39.86
CA THR A 176 27.84 -32.94 -40.23
C THR A 176 27.80 -32.37 -41.63
N ASN A 177 28.39 -31.18 -41.77
CA ASN A 177 28.63 -30.50 -43.01
C ASN A 177 30.10 -30.62 -43.40
N PRO A 178 30.51 -31.60 -44.22
CA PRO A 178 31.89 -31.72 -44.67
C PRO A 178 32.21 -30.81 -45.87
N THR A 179 31.29 -29.93 -46.27
CA THR A 179 31.50 -29.02 -47.41
C THR A 179 32.17 -27.72 -46.96
N SER A 180 32.74 -27.01 -47.92
CA SER A 180 33.30 -25.66 -47.73
C SER A 180 32.24 -24.56 -47.56
N SER A 181 30.94 -24.90 -47.56
CA SER A 181 29.84 -23.92 -47.58
C SER A 181 28.91 -24.07 -46.38
N ARG A 182 28.50 -22.95 -45.77
CA ARG A 182 27.56 -22.93 -44.64
C ARG A 182 26.18 -23.42 -45.07
N GLN A 183 25.56 -24.26 -44.24
CA GLN A 183 24.25 -24.85 -44.47
C GLN A 183 23.24 -24.35 -43.42
N LYS A 184 22.05 -23.92 -43.86
CA LYS A 184 20.88 -23.66 -43.00
C LYS A 184 19.85 -24.74 -43.30
N LEU A 185 19.49 -25.53 -42.31
CA LEU A 185 18.76 -26.79 -42.47
C LEU A 185 17.66 -26.90 -41.42
N ASP A 186 16.68 -27.75 -41.68
CA ASP A 186 15.67 -28.18 -40.72
C ASP A 186 15.80 -29.69 -40.49
N ALA A 187 15.89 -30.11 -39.23
CA ALA A 187 16.01 -31.51 -38.85
C ALA A 187 14.68 -32.01 -38.27
N LEU A 188 14.05 -32.96 -38.96
CA LEU A 188 12.89 -33.71 -38.49
C LEU A 188 13.36 -34.87 -37.60
N LEU A 189 12.85 -34.89 -36.37
CA LEU A 189 13.18 -35.86 -35.33
C LEU A 189 11.90 -36.60 -34.93
N GLN A 190 11.98 -37.91 -34.78
CA GLN A 190 10.86 -38.74 -34.34
C GLN A 190 11.30 -39.78 -33.31
N ILE A 191 10.49 -39.97 -32.27
CA ILE A 191 10.70 -41.06 -31.31
C ILE A 191 10.37 -42.42 -31.96
N PRO A 192 10.90 -43.55 -31.43
CA PRO A 192 10.53 -44.87 -31.92
C PRO A 192 9.03 -45.14 -31.78
N GLU A 193 8.49 -45.98 -32.65
CA GLU A 193 7.10 -46.42 -32.56
C GLU A 193 6.84 -47.10 -31.20
N GLY A 194 5.68 -46.85 -30.59
CA GLY A 194 5.32 -47.39 -29.27
C GLY A 194 6.09 -46.78 -28.09
N ALA A 195 7.09 -45.92 -28.31
CA ALA A 195 7.76 -45.19 -27.24
C ALA A 195 6.96 -43.94 -26.82
N MET A 196 7.23 -43.46 -25.61
CA MET A 196 6.57 -42.29 -25.03
C MET A 196 7.57 -41.14 -24.89
N PRO A 197 7.26 -39.92 -25.39
CA PRO A 197 8.18 -38.81 -25.30
C PRO A 197 8.26 -38.28 -23.86
N LEU A 198 9.43 -37.79 -23.48
CA LEU A 198 9.69 -37.23 -22.14
C LEU A 198 10.27 -35.83 -22.22
N MET A 199 10.36 -35.14 -21.09
CA MET A 199 11.03 -33.84 -20.93
C MET A 199 10.48 -32.74 -21.86
N GLY A 200 9.16 -32.74 -22.10
CA GLY A 200 8.49 -31.77 -22.97
C GLY A 200 8.80 -31.94 -24.47
N HIS A 201 9.53 -33.00 -24.85
CA HIS A 201 9.69 -33.36 -26.26
C HIS A 201 8.37 -33.87 -26.82
N ARG A 202 8.19 -33.71 -28.13
CA ARG A 202 7.04 -34.24 -28.87
C ARG A 202 7.44 -35.55 -29.53
N ALA A 203 6.45 -36.38 -29.86
CA ALA A 203 6.69 -37.60 -30.63
C ALA A 203 7.36 -37.30 -31.98
N THR A 204 7.00 -36.18 -32.60
CA THR A 204 7.62 -35.66 -33.83
C THR A 204 7.91 -34.17 -33.66
N ALA A 205 9.11 -33.72 -34.04
CA ALA A 205 9.52 -32.32 -33.95
C ALA A 205 10.48 -31.93 -35.08
N THR A 206 10.34 -30.70 -35.58
CA THR A 206 11.29 -30.09 -36.52
C THR A 206 12.16 -29.06 -35.79
N ARG A 207 13.48 -29.13 -35.99
CA ARG A 207 14.46 -28.22 -35.38
C ARG A 207 15.26 -27.51 -36.47
N SER A 208 15.14 -26.19 -36.55
CA SER A 208 15.99 -25.39 -37.44
C SER A 208 17.42 -25.34 -36.91
N ILE A 209 18.37 -25.65 -37.78
CA ILE A 209 19.80 -25.73 -37.50
C ILE A 209 20.63 -24.96 -38.54
N SER A 210 21.79 -24.47 -38.13
CA SER A 210 22.79 -23.89 -39.04
C SER A 210 24.13 -24.56 -38.75
N LEU A 211 24.83 -24.95 -39.80
CA LEU A 211 26.11 -25.65 -39.81
C LEU A 211 27.10 -24.87 -40.66
N ASP A 212 28.20 -24.43 -40.08
CA ASP A 212 29.32 -23.83 -40.82
C ASP A 212 30.11 -24.89 -41.60
N PRO A 213 30.98 -24.49 -42.54
CA PRO A 213 31.85 -25.42 -43.27
C PRO A 213 32.64 -26.33 -42.33
N TYR A 214 32.71 -27.63 -42.66
CA TYR A 214 33.43 -28.64 -41.88
C TYR A 214 32.99 -28.74 -40.41
N THR A 215 31.74 -28.38 -40.09
CA THR A 215 31.20 -28.45 -38.72
C THR A 215 30.11 -29.49 -38.56
N THR A 216 29.85 -29.82 -37.30
CA THR A 216 28.87 -30.80 -36.88
C THR A 216 27.94 -30.21 -35.83
N LYS A 217 26.65 -30.52 -35.92
CA LYS A 217 25.65 -30.15 -34.92
C LYS A 217 24.91 -31.37 -34.42
N ARG A 218 24.69 -31.34 -33.12
CA ARG A 218 24.09 -32.40 -32.34
C ARG A 218 22.70 -31.96 -31.87
N LEU A 219 21.73 -32.86 -32.01
CA LEU A 219 20.35 -32.68 -31.59
C LEU A 219 19.94 -33.89 -30.75
N ASP A 220 19.43 -33.64 -29.54
CA ASP A 220 19.00 -34.70 -28.64
C ASP A 220 17.48 -34.67 -28.41
N TYR A 221 16.88 -35.84 -28.27
CA TYR A 221 15.49 -36.00 -27.80
C TYR A 221 15.34 -37.25 -26.92
N PHE A 222 14.37 -37.23 -26.01
CA PHE A 222 14.25 -38.23 -24.94
C PHE A 222 12.91 -38.98 -24.98
N PHE A 223 12.98 -40.27 -24.70
CA PHE A 223 11.82 -41.18 -24.70
C PHE A 223 12.06 -42.37 -23.77
N TYR A 224 11.01 -43.13 -23.47
CA TYR A 224 11.11 -44.45 -22.84
C TYR A 224 10.16 -45.44 -23.51
N PHE A 225 10.44 -46.74 -23.33
CA PHE A 225 9.56 -47.82 -23.78
C PHE A 225 8.69 -48.31 -22.62
N PRO A 226 7.36 -48.36 -22.76
CA PRO A 226 6.48 -48.81 -21.68
C PRO A 226 6.50 -50.34 -21.47
N ALA A 227 6.91 -51.12 -22.48
CA ALA A 227 6.96 -52.57 -22.41
C ALA A 227 8.18 -53.15 -23.18
N PRO A 228 8.60 -54.40 -22.87
CA PRO A 228 9.57 -55.14 -23.69
C PRO A 228 9.03 -55.45 -25.10
N GLY A 229 9.90 -55.49 -26.10
CA GLY A 229 9.52 -55.72 -27.49
C GLY A 229 10.56 -55.25 -28.52
N ASN A 230 10.22 -55.38 -29.80
CA ASN A 230 11.01 -54.85 -30.92
C ASN A 230 10.29 -53.64 -31.54
N TYR A 231 10.94 -52.49 -31.56
CA TYR A 231 10.32 -51.23 -32.02
C TYR A 231 11.10 -50.61 -33.17
N GLN A 232 10.41 -50.17 -34.23
CA GLN A 232 11.02 -49.47 -35.35
C GLN A 232 11.09 -47.96 -35.08
N CYS A 233 12.09 -47.28 -35.65
CA CYS A 233 12.18 -45.83 -35.60
C CYS A 233 12.32 -45.24 -36.99
N TYR A 234 11.47 -44.26 -37.29
CA TYR A 234 11.62 -43.42 -38.46
C TYR A 234 12.85 -42.52 -38.26
N PRO A 235 13.87 -42.61 -39.14
CA PRO A 235 15.14 -41.97 -38.89
C PRO A 235 15.05 -40.46 -39.01
N ALA A 236 16.01 -39.76 -38.41
CA ALA A 236 16.11 -38.32 -38.55
C ALA A 236 16.29 -37.92 -40.01
N HIS A 237 15.52 -36.95 -40.47
CA HIS A 237 15.61 -36.38 -41.82
C HIS A 237 16.07 -34.93 -41.75
N VAL A 238 16.89 -34.52 -42.68
CA VAL A 238 17.42 -33.16 -42.77
C VAL A 238 16.97 -32.56 -44.09
N SER A 239 16.33 -31.39 -44.02
CA SER A 239 15.89 -30.63 -45.17
C SER A 239 16.56 -29.26 -45.24
N ARG A 240 16.59 -28.66 -46.42
CA ARG A 240 17.08 -27.31 -46.69
C ARG A 240 16.09 -26.62 -47.60
N ASN A 241 15.67 -25.40 -47.25
CA ASN A 241 14.70 -24.61 -48.01
C ASN A 241 13.42 -25.40 -48.36
N GLY A 242 12.94 -26.24 -47.42
CA GLY A 242 11.79 -27.10 -47.67
C GLY A 242 12.08 -28.25 -48.63
N SER A 243 13.30 -28.80 -48.70
CA SER A 243 13.54 -30.05 -49.43
C SER A 243 14.46 -30.98 -48.68
N VAL A 244 14.12 -32.27 -48.56
CA VAL A 244 14.91 -33.29 -47.86
C VAL A 244 16.20 -33.57 -48.62
N ILE A 245 17.33 -33.47 -47.94
CA ILE A 245 18.67 -33.60 -48.53
C ILE A 245 19.50 -34.74 -47.94
N ALA A 246 19.22 -35.19 -46.72
CA ALA A 246 19.91 -36.30 -46.06
C ALA A 246 19.03 -36.93 -44.96
N HIS A 247 19.34 -38.17 -44.57
CA HIS A 247 18.67 -38.85 -43.45
C HIS A 247 19.61 -39.85 -42.78
N ALA A 248 19.31 -40.21 -41.53
CA ALA A 248 20.03 -41.25 -40.79
C ALA A 248 19.64 -42.67 -41.24
N GLU A 249 20.39 -43.66 -40.77
CA GLU A 249 20.06 -45.08 -40.96
C GLU A 249 18.85 -45.50 -40.11
N LYS A 250 18.12 -46.51 -40.60
CA LYS A 250 17.01 -47.10 -39.85
C LYS A 250 17.55 -47.93 -38.69
N PHE A 251 16.86 -47.89 -37.56
CA PHE A 251 17.24 -48.64 -36.35
C PHE A 251 16.03 -49.36 -35.76
N THR A 252 16.26 -50.56 -35.24
CA THR A 252 15.27 -51.38 -34.52
C THR A 252 15.74 -51.61 -33.09
N PHE A 253 14.90 -51.23 -32.12
CA PHE A 253 15.21 -51.33 -30.70
C PHE A 253 14.78 -52.69 -30.13
N LYS A 254 15.72 -53.44 -29.56
CA LYS A 254 15.44 -54.64 -28.75
C LYS A 254 15.28 -54.23 -27.28
N VAL A 255 14.06 -54.28 -26.75
CA VAL A 255 13.74 -53.86 -25.37
C VAL A 255 13.46 -55.08 -24.50
N VAL A 256 14.14 -55.20 -23.36
CA VAL A 256 14.06 -56.28 -22.37
C VAL A 256 13.62 -55.75 -21.00
N SER A 257 13.27 -56.64 -20.06
CA SER A 257 12.86 -56.28 -18.70
C SER A 257 14.04 -56.02 -17.75
N GLU A 258 15.14 -56.77 -17.89
CA GLU A 258 16.33 -56.67 -17.02
C GLU A 258 17.63 -56.78 -17.84
N PRO A 259 18.70 -56.06 -17.46
CA PRO A 259 19.97 -56.09 -18.19
C PRO A 259 20.74 -57.39 -17.96
N SER A 260 21.36 -57.90 -19.02
CA SER A 260 22.18 -59.12 -18.98
C SER A 260 23.61 -58.93 -18.43
N ARG A 261 24.08 -57.68 -18.18
CA ARG A 261 25.42 -57.34 -17.65
C ARG A 261 25.38 -56.10 -16.71
N VAL A 262 26.25 -56.06 -15.68
CA VAL A 262 26.36 -54.95 -14.69
C VAL A 262 27.56 -54.04 -14.99
N ASP A 263 27.42 -52.72 -14.81
CA ASP A 263 28.46 -51.70 -15.05
C ASP A 263 29.11 -51.18 -13.75
N GLU A 264 30.37 -51.56 -13.54
CA GLU A 264 31.19 -51.19 -12.37
C GLU A 264 31.66 -49.72 -12.35
N SER A 265 31.57 -49.01 -13.47
CA SER A 265 31.96 -47.58 -13.56
C SER A 265 30.83 -46.63 -13.13
N SER A 266 29.63 -47.18 -12.88
CA SER A 266 28.44 -46.43 -12.52
C SER A 266 28.51 -45.83 -11.10
N TRP A 267 27.80 -44.72 -10.85
CA TRP A 267 27.73 -44.10 -9.52
C TRP A 267 27.19 -45.07 -8.45
N VAL A 268 26.25 -45.94 -8.83
CA VAL A 268 25.67 -46.94 -7.93
C VAL A 268 26.76 -47.89 -7.41
N HIS A 269 27.67 -48.32 -8.28
CA HIS A 269 28.80 -49.16 -7.87
C HIS A 269 29.85 -48.35 -7.10
N VAL A 270 30.33 -47.23 -7.66
CA VAL A 270 31.42 -46.42 -7.08
C VAL A 270 31.06 -45.87 -5.69
N SER A 271 29.82 -45.42 -5.47
CA SER A 271 29.43 -44.86 -4.16
C SER A 271 29.44 -45.90 -3.04
N GLN A 272 29.07 -47.14 -3.34
CA GLN A 272 28.95 -48.22 -2.36
C GLN A 272 30.26 -48.98 -2.18
N TRP A 273 30.93 -49.32 -3.27
CA TRP A 273 32.07 -50.25 -3.27
C TRP A 273 33.42 -49.58 -3.59
N GLY A 274 33.41 -48.32 -4.03
CA GLY A 274 34.64 -47.57 -4.32
C GLY A 274 35.42 -47.16 -3.07
N THR A 275 36.70 -46.88 -3.25
CA THR A 275 37.55 -46.20 -2.25
C THR A 275 37.16 -44.74 -2.07
N GLU A 276 37.57 -44.11 -0.96
CA GLU A 276 37.29 -42.69 -0.71
C GLU A 276 37.84 -41.80 -1.84
N GLU A 277 39.06 -42.10 -2.31
CA GLU A 277 39.71 -41.39 -3.42
C GLU A 277 38.92 -41.52 -4.71
N GLN A 278 38.41 -42.72 -5.02
CA GLN A 278 37.57 -42.94 -6.22
C GLN A 278 36.26 -42.15 -6.15
N VAL A 279 35.63 -42.08 -4.97
CA VAL A 279 34.39 -41.30 -4.78
C VAL A 279 34.65 -39.80 -4.91
N LEU A 280 35.70 -39.26 -4.27
CA LEU A 280 36.08 -37.84 -4.39
C LEU A 280 36.49 -37.48 -5.83
N ALA A 281 37.22 -38.37 -6.52
CA ALA A 281 37.55 -38.21 -7.93
C ALA A 281 36.29 -38.20 -8.82
N TYR A 282 35.30 -39.05 -8.51
CA TYR A 282 34.02 -39.04 -9.20
C TYR A 282 33.30 -37.71 -8.98
N LEU A 283 33.19 -37.25 -7.72
CA LEU A 283 32.52 -35.99 -7.37
C LEU A 283 33.19 -34.76 -8.00
N SER A 284 34.50 -34.79 -8.22
CA SER A 284 35.22 -33.68 -8.86
C SER A 284 35.03 -33.63 -10.38
N LYS A 285 34.99 -34.79 -11.06
CA LYS A 285 35.04 -34.87 -12.54
C LYS A 285 33.69 -35.12 -13.21
N ARG A 286 32.76 -35.83 -12.58
CA ARG A 286 31.54 -36.33 -13.23
C ARG A 286 30.34 -35.40 -13.02
N ASN A 287 29.21 -35.68 -13.69
CA ASN A 287 28.02 -34.83 -13.60
C ASN A 287 27.24 -35.08 -12.29
N LEU A 288 27.21 -34.09 -11.40
CA LEU A 288 26.55 -34.20 -10.09
C LEU A 288 25.02 -34.07 -10.14
N HIS A 289 24.43 -33.65 -11.26
CA HIS A 289 22.98 -33.51 -11.39
C HIS A 289 22.27 -34.86 -11.56
N ASN A 290 23.01 -35.91 -11.94
CA ASN A 290 22.45 -37.20 -12.32
C ASN A 290 22.75 -38.32 -11.31
N ILE A 291 23.19 -37.97 -10.10
CA ILE A 291 23.59 -38.94 -9.07
C ILE A 291 22.83 -38.70 -7.76
N ASN A 292 22.58 -39.79 -7.03
CA ASN A 292 22.01 -39.72 -5.69
C ASN A 292 23.14 -39.59 -4.65
N LEU A 293 23.33 -38.37 -4.13
CA LEU A 293 24.37 -38.06 -3.14
C LEU A 293 24.12 -38.70 -1.76
N LEU A 294 22.89 -39.15 -1.45
CA LEU A 294 22.63 -39.89 -0.21
C LEU A 294 23.43 -41.19 -0.11
N GLN A 295 23.84 -41.76 -1.25
CA GLN A 295 24.60 -42.99 -1.30
C GLN A 295 25.98 -42.91 -0.61
N ILE A 296 26.49 -41.69 -0.38
CA ILE A 296 27.76 -41.45 0.35
C ILE A 296 27.53 -40.86 1.75
N ALA A 297 26.29 -40.76 2.23
CA ALA A 297 25.98 -40.17 3.53
C ALA A 297 26.67 -40.92 4.67
N TRP A 298 26.78 -42.24 4.58
CA TRP A 298 27.48 -43.06 5.56
C TRP A 298 28.97 -42.70 5.66
N ARG A 299 29.64 -42.44 4.53
CA ARG A 299 31.05 -41.99 4.51
C ARG A 299 31.21 -40.62 5.15
N CYS A 300 30.28 -39.71 4.86
CA CYS A 300 30.24 -38.39 5.50
C CYS A 300 30.02 -38.47 7.02
N ARG A 301 29.31 -39.49 7.51
CA ARG A 301 29.16 -39.74 8.95
C ARG A 301 30.44 -40.27 9.58
N GLU A 302 31.07 -41.25 8.94
CA GLU A 302 32.17 -42.02 9.52
C GLU A 302 33.51 -41.28 9.45
N SER A 303 33.76 -40.51 8.39
CA SER A 303 35.03 -39.82 8.16
C SER A 303 34.83 -38.31 8.07
N ARG A 304 35.35 -37.58 9.08
CA ARG A 304 35.33 -36.11 9.10
C ARG A 304 36.16 -35.51 7.96
N ASP A 305 37.27 -36.16 7.59
CA ASP A 305 38.15 -35.74 6.50
C ASP A 305 37.46 -35.91 5.14
N PHE A 306 36.87 -37.07 4.90
CA PHE A 306 36.07 -37.31 3.69
C PHE A 306 34.91 -36.31 3.57
N PHE A 307 34.17 -36.10 4.67
CA PHE A 307 33.09 -35.11 4.74
C PHE A 307 33.57 -33.71 4.32
N GLY A 308 34.68 -33.23 4.90
CA GLY A 308 35.24 -31.92 4.59
C GLY A 308 35.60 -31.79 3.11
N LYS A 309 36.34 -32.76 2.58
CA LYS A 309 36.75 -32.79 1.16
C LYS A 309 35.56 -32.89 0.22
N ALA A 310 34.59 -33.74 0.51
CA ALA A 310 33.39 -33.90 -0.30
C ALA A 310 32.58 -32.60 -0.34
N LEU A 311 32.33 -31.95 0.80
CA LEU A 311 31.57 -30.70 0.85
C LEU A 311 32.31 -29.53 0.20
N GLU A 312 33.64 -29.47 0.30
CA GLU A 312 34.43 -28.48 -0.41
C GLU A 312 34.28 -28.62 -1.94
N ILE A 313 34.32 -29.85 -2.46
CA ILE A 313 34.08 -30.12 -3.89
C ILE A 313 32.65 -29.70 -4.27
N LEU A 314 31.66 -30.09 -3.47
CA LEU A 314 30.27 -29.74 -3.75
C LEU A 314 30.04 -28.21 -3.72
N HIS A 315 30.64 -27.50 -2.76
CA HIS A 315 30.57 -26.05 -2.66
C HIS A 315 31.19 -25.36 -3.89
N ARG A 316 32.42 -25.74 -4.27
CA ARG A 316 33.07 -25.22 -5.49
C ARG A 316 32.27 -25.50 -6.75
N ARG A 317 31.48 -26.58 -6.76
CA ARG A 317 30.62 -26.98 -7.87
C ARG A 317 29.17 -26.49 -7.75
N GLY A 318 28.86 -25.63 -6.76
CA GLY A 318 27.52 -25.05 -6.58
C GLY A 318 26.43 -26.07 -6.22
N LYS A 319 26.78 -27.22 -5.65
CA LYS A 319 25.82 -28.29 -5.32
C LYS A 319 25.58 -28.35 -3.82
N TYR A 320 24.34 -28.08 -3.40
CA TYR A 320 23.89 -28.29 -2.02
C TYR A 320 23.16 -29.62 -1.89
N HIS A 321 23.43 -30.36 -0.81
CA HIS A 321 22.65 -31.56 -0.45
C HIS A 321 22.42 -31.59 1.05
N ARG A 322 21.16 -31.43 1.45
CA ARG A 322 20.78 -31.19 2.85
C ARG A 322 21.35 -32.23 3.82
N GLU A 323 21.16 -33.52 3.55
CA GLU A 323 21.57 -34.59 4.47
C GLU A 323 23.10 -34.71 4.59
N LEU A 324 23.86 -34.27 3.60
CA LEU A 324 25.32 -34.25 3.73
C LEU A 324 25.75 -33.06 4.58
N TYR A 325 25.13 -31.89 4.38
CA TYR A 325 25.42 -30.68 5.13
C TYR A 325 24.99 -30.78 6.62
N SER A 326 23.98 -31.59 6.95
CA SER A 326 23.58 -31.83 8.35
C SER A 326 24.69 -32.49 9.19
N TYR A 327 25.60 -33.25 8.57
CA TYR A 327 26.78 -33.78 9.27
C TYR A 327 27.76 -32.68 9.73
N GLY A 328 27.60 -31.43 9.27
CA GLY A 328 28.29 -30.28 9.86
C GLY A 328 27.97 -30.10 11.34
N LEU A 329 26.74 -30.41 11.76
CA LEU A 329 26.36 -30.42 13.18
C LEU A 329 27.00 -31.62 13.90
N PHE A 330 26.95 -32.81 13.29
CA PHE A 330 27.53 -34.03 13.85
C PHE A 330 29.04 -33.92 14.12
N HIS A 331 29.79 -33.31 13.19
CA HIS A 331 31.24 -33.13 13.29
C HIS A 331 31.67 -31.83 13.99
N GLY A 332 30.73 -31.00 14.46
CA GLY A 332 31.04 -29.69 15.03
C GLY A 332 31.76 -28.74 14.06
N HIS A 333 31.50 -28.87 12.75
CA HIS A 333 32.14 -28.06 11.72
C HIS A 333 31.38 -26.74 11.50
N VAL A 334 31.71 -25.72 12.30
CA VAL A 334 31.01 -24.43 12.38
C VAL A 334 30.63 -23.84 11.01
N PRO A 335 31.55 -23.62 10.04
CA PRO A 335 31.17 -23.04 8.75
C PRO A 335 30.05 -23.78 7.99
N ILE A 336 30.06 -25.11 8.02
CA ILE A 336 29.05 -25.94 7.33
C ILE A 336 27.76 -25.98 8.15
N ALA A 337 27.85 -26.06 9.48
CA ALA A 337 26.69 -25.96 10.35
C ALA A 337 25.93 -24.64 10.13
N ARG A 338 26.66 -23.52 9.98
CA ARG A 338 26.07 -22.21 9.62
C ARG A 338 25.31 -22.27 8.30
N GLN A 339 25.94 -22.81 7.24
CA GLN A 339 25.30 -22.93 5.93
C GLN A 339 24.07 -23.84 5.96
N PHE A 340 24.15 -24.99 6.63
CA PHE A 340 23.03 -25.91 6.80
C PHE A 340 21.84 -25.21 7.48
N LEU A 341 22.09 -24.54 8.61
CA LEU A 341 21.06 -23.85 9.38
C LEU A 341 20.47 -22.66 8.61
N LEU A 342 21.29 -21.91 7.85
CA LEU A 342 20.83 -20.76 7.06
C LEU A 342 19.85 -21.14 5.94
N VAL A 343 20.00 -22.34 5.37
CA VAL A 343 19.20 -22.83 4.25
C VAL A 343 18.00 -23.67 4.70
N ASP A 344 18.05 -24.33 5.87
CA ASP A 344 16.93 -25.12 6.39
C ASP A 344 15.88 -24.23 7.09
N GLY A 345 14.96 -23.68 6.29
CA GLY A 345 13.88 -22.81 6.77
C GLY A 345 12.99 -23.43 7.85
N ARG A 346 12.91 -24.77 7.97
CA ARG A 346 12.11 -25.41 9.02
C ARG A 346 12.63 -25.12 10.43
N TYR A 347 13.94 -24.95 10.56
CA TYR A 347 14.55 -24.62 11.84
C TYR A 347 14.48 -23.10 12.07
N LEU A 348 14.96 -22.31 11.12
CA LEU A 348 15.00 -20.84 11.26
C LEU A 348 13.64 -20.22 11.51
N ASN A 349 12.58 -20.70 10.85
CA ASN A 349 11.23 -20.17 11.03
C ASN A 349 10.66 -20.44 12.44
N ARG A 350 11.34 -21.25 13.27
CA ARG A 350 11.00 -21.52 14.68
C ARG A 350 11.89 -20.79 15.67
N CYS A 351 12.92 -20.07 15.22
CA CYS A 351 13.87 -19.35 16.07
C CYS A 351 13.41 -17.93 16.42
N GLY A 352 12.24 -17.49 15.95
CA GLY A 352 11.74 -16.13 16.11
C GLY A 352 11.99 -15.25 14.88
N ASP A 353 11.60 -13.98 14.98
CA ASP A 353 11.80 -12.96 13.95
C ASP A 353 13.20 -12.32 14.02
N TYR A 354 13.86 -12.36 15.18
CA TYR A 354 15.22 -11.86 15.37
C TYR A 354 16.06 -12.79 16.24
N LEU A 355 17.30 -13.06 15.80
CA LEU A 355 18.27 -13.85 16.55
C LEU A 355 19.68 -13.46 16.12
N THR A 356 20.58 -13.22 17.08
CA THR A 356 22.01 -13.14 16.80
C THR A 356 22.74 -14.18 17.64
N SER A 357 23.45 -15.09 16.97
CA SER A 357 24.24 -16.15 17.59
C SER A 357 25.50 -16.43 16.78
N GLU A 358 26.40 -17.25 17.31
CA GLU A 358 27.61 -17.67 16.59
C GLU A 358 27.31 -18.45 15.29
N LEU A 359 26.20 -19.21 15.28
CA LEU A 359 25.83 -20.06 14.17
C LEU A 359 24.88 -19.39 13.17
N VAL A 360 23.98 -18.53 13.66
CA VAL A 360 22.90 -17.97 12.85
C VAL A 360 22.63 -16.53 13.25
N THR A 361 22.46 -15.68 12.24
CA THR A 361 21.88 -14.34 12.36
C THR A 361 20.56 -14.32 11.59
N ILE A 362 19.47 -14.01 12.29
CA ILE A 362 18.14 -13.75 11.74
C ILE A 362 17.89 -12.26 11.91
N ASP A 363 17.93 -11.55 10.78
CA ASP A 363 17.53 -10.16 10.67
C ASP A 363 16.27 -10.11 9.79
N PRO A 364 15.12 -9.63 10.30
CA PRO A 364 13.87 -9.65 9.55
C PRO A 364 13.87 -8.70 8.35
N ILE A 365 14.68 -7.63 8.36
CA ILE A 365 14.82 -6.70 7.24
C ILE A 365 15.66 -7.36 6.15
N ALA A 366 16.84 -7.90 6.50
CA ALA A 366 17.71 -8.58 5.55
C ALA A 366 17.03 -9.80 4.90
N ARG A 367 16.14 -10.46 5.63
CA ARG A 367 15.32 -11.59 5.17
C ARG A 367 14.03 -11.17 4.46
N ARG A 368 13.75 -9.87 4.33
CA ARG A 368 12.53 -9.31 3.71
C ARG A 368 11.23 -9.78 4.38
N ALA A 369 11.30 -10.14 5.66
CA ALA A 369 10.17 -10.57 6.48
C ALA A 369 9.49 -9.39 7.20
N TYR A 370 10.17 -8.25 7.28
CA TYR A 370 9.63 -7.00 7.81
C TYR A 370 10.14 -5.82 6.99
N GLU A 371 9.23 -4.88 6.71
CA GLU A 371 9.54 -3.56 6.15
C GLU A 371 8.83 -2.49 6.98
N HIS A 372 9.44 -1.31 7.08
CA HIS A 372 8.80 -0.21 7.79
C HIS A 372 7.76 0.46 6.89
N LEU A 373 6.51 0.57 7.36
CA LEU A 373 5.43 1.19 6.62
C LEU A 373 5.12 2.61 7.11
N GLU A 374 5.01 3.54 6.17
CA GLU A 374 4.47 4.87 6.43
C GLU A 374 2.94 4.89 6.25
N TYR A 375 2.22 5.59 7.12
CA TYR A 375 0.76 5.70 7.13
C TYR A 375 0.37 7.16 6.89
N LYS A 376 -0.18 7.46 5.70
CA LYS A 376 -0.59 8.82 5.33
C LYS A 376 -1.78 8.81 4.35
N PRO A 377 -2.78 9.69 4.51
CA PRO A 377 -3.02 10.55 5.68
C PRO A 377 -3.51 9.73 6.90
N LEU A 378 -3.24 10.17 8.13
CA LEU A 378 -3.76 9.53 9.34
C LEU A 378 -4.31 10.60 10.28
N VAL A 379 -5.60 10.49 10.61
CA VAL A 379 -6.25 11.30 11.64
C VAL A 379 -6.92 10.32 12.62
N ASN A 380 -6.46 10.30 13.86
CA ASN A 380 -7.09 9.48 14.88
C ASN A 380 -8.39 10.14 15.34
N ASN A 381 -9.42 9.34 15.58
CA ASN A 381 -10.69 9.85 16.10
C ASN A 381 -10.62 10.24 17.59
N ARG A 382 -9.60 9.78 18.33
CA ARG A 382 -9.45 9.94 19.77
C ARG A 382 -7.98 9.85 20.17
N ALA A 383 -7.50 10.87 20.89
CA ALA A 383 -6.18 10.86 21.53
C ALA A 383 -6.22 10.30 22.97
N HIS A 384 -7.33 10.49 23.70
CA HIS A 384 -7.45 10.10 25.11
C HIS A 384 -8.04 8.69 25.31
N THR A 385 -7.59 8.02 26.36
CA THR A 385 -8.10 6.69 26.77
C THR A 385 -9.52 6.76 27.28
N VAL A 386 -10.39 5.87 26.77
CA VAL A 386 -11.75 5.67 27.28
C VAL A 386 -11.87 4.21 27.77
N GLY A 387 -12.31 4.02 29.01
CA GLY A 387 -12.43 2.67 29.61
C GLY A 387 -11.10 2.06 30.06
N GLY A 388 -10.14 2.87 30.48
CA GLY A 388 -8.90 2.44 31.15
C GLY A 388 -7.87 1.71 30.26
N THR A 389 -8.19 1.39 29.00
CA THR A 389 -7.30 0.68 28.07
C THR A 389 -7.04 1.50 26.81
N ARG A 390 -5.76 1.62 26.42
CA ARG A 390 -5.36 2.21 25.13
C ARG A 390 -5.70 1.24 24.01
N LYS A 391 -6.34 1.73 22.94
CA LYS A 391 -6.69 0.93 21.77
C LYS A 391 -6.30 1.65 20.49
N ILE A 392 -5.53 0.98 19.64
CA ILE A 392 -5.28 1.40 18.26
C ILE A 392 -6.48 0.93 17.43
N LEU A 393 -7.30 1.86 16.94
CA LEU A 393 -8.54 1.54 16.23
C LEU A 393 -8.30 1.08 14.79
N ASN A 394 -7.30 1.65 14.11
CA ASN A 394 -6.91 1.19 12.79
C ASN A 394 -6.28 -0.22 12.89
N GLY A 395 -6.96 -1.22 12.33
CA GLY A 395 -6.57 -2.62 12.40
C GLY A 395 -5.23 -2.93 11.74
N HIS A 396 -4.93 -2.27 10.61
CA HIS A 396 -3.69 -2.44 9.85
C HIS A 396 -2.50 -1.91 10.66
N ILE A 397 -2.57 -0.66 11.12
CA ILE A 397 -1.54 -0.05 11.99
C ILE A 397 -1.34 -0.90 13.25
N ARG A 398 -2.43 -1.36 13.87
CA ARG A 398 -2.35 -2.20 15.07
C ARG A 398 -1.63 -3.51 14.81
N SER A 399 -1.91 -4.18 13.69
CA SER A 399 -1.25 -5.44 13.33
C SER A 399 0.24 -5.20 13.10
N HIS A 400 0.57 -4.23 12.27
CA HIS A 400 1.94 -3.95 11.88
C HIS A 400 2.80 -3.45 13.05
N TYR A 401 2.23 -2.62 13.94
CA TYR A 401 2.89 -2.23 15.19
C TYR A 401 3.11 -3.42 16.14
N ARG A 402 2.19 -4.40 16.19
CA ARG A 402 2.40 -5.61 16.98
C ARG A 402 3.51 -6.49 16.42
N ASP A 403 3.62 -6.61 15.10
CA ASP A 403 4.72 -7.32 14.45
C ASP A 403 6.06 -6.63 14.76
N PHE A 404 6.10 -5.30 14.66
CA PHE A 404 7.26 -4.51 15.08
C PHE A 404 7.63 -4.75 16.56
N LEU A 405 6.67 -4.67 17.48
CA LEU A 405 6.91 -4.94 18.91
C LEU A 405 7.39 -6.37 19.18
N ARG A 406 6.88 -7.36 18.44
CA ARG A 406 7.30 -8.76 18.54
C ARG A 406 8.77 -8.91 18.15
N ILE A 407 9.22 -8.22 17.09
CA ILE A 407 10.63 -8.15 16.69
C ILE A 407 11.46 -7.51 17.81
N LEU A 408 11.04 -6.33 18.29
CA LEU A 408 11.77 -5.60 19.34
C LEU A 408 11.92 -6.42 20.62
N SER A 409 10.91 -7.21 21.01
CA SER A 409 10.98 -8.07 22.21
C SER A 409 12.02 -9.19 22.13
N GLN A 410 12.53 -9.48 20.93
CA GLN A 410 13.55 -10.51 20.68
C GLN A 410 14.95 -9.92 20.52
N LYS A 411 15.09 -8.59 20.41
CA LYS A 411 16.40 -7.92 20.37
C LYS A 411 16.96 -7.79 21.79
N PRO A 412 18.27 -8.05 22.01
CA PRO A 412 18.89 -7.90 23.33
C PRO A 412 18.96 -6.43 23.78
N SER A 413 19.05 -5.51 22.82
CA SER A 413 19.03 -4.06 23.02
C SER A 413 18.44 -3.39 21.79
N LEU A 414 17.87 -2.20 21.98
CA LEU A 414 17.31 -1.38 20.91
C LEU A 414 18.37 -0.40 20.39
N ASP A 415 18.60 -0.41 19.09
CA ASP A 415 19.49 0.54 18.42
C ASP A 415 18.77 1.86 18.07
N SER A 416 19.50 2.86 17.57
CA SER A 416 18.93 4.17 17.18
C SER A 416 17.83 4.05 16.11
N SER A 417 17.91 3.06 15.21
CA SER A 417 16.88 2.83 14.18
C SER A 417 15.59 2.28 14.79
N ASP A 418 15.71 1.38 15.78
CA ASP A 418 14.56 0.88 16.54
C ASP A 418 13.88 2.00 17.35
N GLN A 419 14.67 2.85 18.01
CA GLN A 419 14.14 3.98 18.80
C GLN A 419 13.42 4.98 17.89
N LEU A 420 13.98 5.25 16.70
CA LEU A 420 13.34 6.13 15.73
C LEU A 420 12.04 5.54 15.18
N SER A 421 12.03 4.25 14.85
CA SER A 421 10.82 3.55 14.40
C SER A 421 9.75 3.50 15.50
N THR A 422 10.17 3.32 16.75
CA THR A 422 9.28 3.38 17.91
C THR A 422 8.69 4.78 18.07
N THR A 423 9.50 5.83 17.93
CA THR A 423 9.08 7.22 17.96
C THR A 423 7.99 7.48 16.92
N TYR A 424 8.18 7.01 15.69
CA TYR A 424 7.19 7.11 14.63
C TYR A 424 5.85 6.49 15.00
N TYR A 425 5.82 5.22 15.43
CA TYR A 425 4.56 4.57 15.80
C TYR A 425 3.87 5.21 17.00
N LEU A 426 4.62 5.82 17.92
CA LEU A 426 4.06 6.56 19.04
C LEU A 426 3.42 7.88 18.59
N PHE A 427 4.02 8.58 17.63
CA PHE A 427 3.38 9.76 17.02
C PHE A 427 2.10 9.39 16.27
N LEU A 428 2.07 8.28 15.52
CA LEU A 428 0.83 7.82 14.87
C LEU A 428 -0.31 7.52 15.86
N GLN A 429 0.00 7.29 17.14
CA GLN A 429 -0.97 7.00 18.20
C GLN A 429 -1.34 8.23 19.03
N ASP A 430 -0.92 9.44 18.63
CA ASP A 430 -1.03 10.68 19.41
C ASP A 430 -0.37 10.61 20.80
N ARG A 431 0.63 9.74 20.96
CA ARG A 431 1.41 9.58 22.20
C ARG A 431 2.66 10.45 22.17
N ALA A 432 2.49 11.75 21.95
CA ALA A 432 3.59 12.68 21.70
C ALA A 432 4.65 12.70 22.81
N GLU A 433 4.25 12.68 24.08
CA GLU A 433 5.20 12.64 25.21
C GLU A 433 6.05 11.36 25.23
N ASP A 434 5.43 10.20 25.00
CA ASP A 434 6.14 8.93 24.89
C ASP A 434 7.09 8.92 23.68
N ALA A 435 6.64 9.48 22.55
CA ALA A 435 7.43 9.59 21.34
C ALA A 435 8.67 10.46 21.55
N MET A 436 8.52 11.64 22.16
CA MET A 436 9.64 12.54 22.45
C MET A 436 10.67 11.90 23.39
N ARG A 437 10.23 11.18 24.43
CA ARG A 437 11.16 10.45 25.32
C ARG A 437 11.96 9.36 24.58
N ARG A 438 11.38 8.73 23.57
CA ARG A 438 12.09 7.76 22.71
C ARG A 438 13.01 8.45 21.72
N LEU A 439 12.63 9.61 21.20
CA LEU A 439 13.44 10.40 20.30
C LEU A 439 14.74 10.88 20.96
N GLU A 440 14.69 11.23 22.25
CA GLU A 440 15.85 11.65 23.04
C GLU A 440 16.92 10.55 23.22
N THR A 441 16.56 9.28 23.09
CA THR A 441 17.51 8.16 23.20
C THR A 441 18.14 7.75 21.87
N VAL A 442 17.75 8.40 20.76
CA VAL A 442 18.33 8.18 19.45
C VAL A 442 19.70 8.86 19.40
N ASP A 443 20.76 8.06 19.24
CA ASP A 443 22.05 8.58 18.83
C ASP A 443 21.98 8.92 17.34
N ALA A 444 22.12 10.20 17.04
CA ALA A 444 21.99 10.74 15.69
C ALA A 444 23.32 10.70 14.92
N GLU A 445 24.43 10.36 15.58
CA GLU A 445 25.73 10.12 14.94
C GLU A 445 25.70 8.75 14.24
N GLY A 446 26.03 8.71 12.94
CA GLY A 446 26.00 7.47 12.15
C GLY A 446 24.61 6.96 11.74
N LEU A 447 23.52 7.67 12.06
CA LEU A 447 22.16 7.30 11.66
C LEU A 447 21.92 7.56 10.16
N SER A 448 21.64 6.52 9.39
CA SER A 448 21.33 6.63 7.95
C SER A 448 20.04 7.40 7.66
N THR A 449 19.10 7.43 8.60
CA THR A 449 17.79 8.10 8.52
C THR A 449 17.79 9.47 9.21
N ARG A 450 18.86 10.25 9.01
CA ARG A 450 19.03 11.55 9.68
C ARG A 450 17.91 12.55 9.34
N ILE A 451 17.41 12.52 8.12
CA ILE A 451 16.34 13.43 7.67
C ILE A 451 15.00 13.13 8.38
N GLN A 452 14.69 11.85 8.61
CA GLN A 452 13.52 11.41 9.39
C GLN A 452 13.64 11.85 10.85
N TYR A 453 14.82 11.67 11.44
CA TYR A 453 15.11 12.12 12.80
C TYR A 453 14.92 13.63 12.97
N ASP A 454 15.50 14.44 12.08
CA ASP A 454 15.37 15.88 12.12
C ASP A 454 13.90 16.32 11.87
N TYR A 455 13.15 15.63 11.02
CA TYR A 455 11.72 15.89 10.86
C TYR A 455 10.94 15.62 12.16
N PHE A 456 11.21 14.51 12.86
CA PHE A 456 10.58 14.24 14.15
C PHE A 456 10.98 15.24 15.23
N ARG A 457 12.20 15.76 15.20
CA ARG A 457 12.61 16.86 16.09
C ARG A 457 11.84 18.15 15.79
N ALA A 458 11.70 18.52 14.52
CA ALA A 458 10.92 19.69 14.12
C ALA A 458 9.44 19.54 14.53
N TYR A 459 8.87 18.34 14.34
CA TYR A 459 7.52 18.01 14.77
C TYR A 459 7.37 18.06 16.32
N SER A 460 8.35 17.54 17.05
CA SER A 460 8.39 17.59 18.52
C SER A 460 8.46 19.04 19.05
N ALA A 461 9.19 19.91 18.35
CA ALA A 461 9.30 21.31 18.73
C ALA A 461 7.94 22.03 18.68
N PHE A 462 7.01 21.65 17.80
CA PHE A 462 5.63 22.16 17.85
C PHE A 462 4.87 21.70 19.09
N TYR A 463 4.98 20.44 19.51
CA TYR A 463 4.38 19.97 20.77
C TYR A 463 4.96 20.67 22.00
N GLN A 464 6.20 21.14 21.92
CA GLN A 464 6.87 21.91 22.97
C GLN A 464 6.63 23.42 22.88
N ALA A 465 5.79 23.89 21.94
CA ALA A 465 5.56 25.32 21.66
C ALA A 465 6.84 26.10 21.32
N LYS A 466 7.77 25.49 20.59
CA LYS A 466 9.04 26.07 20.12
C LYS A 466 9.09 26.21 18.59
N PRO A 467 8.24 27.05 17.97
CA PRO A 467 8.17 27.19 16.50
C PRO A 467 9.50 27.65 15.88
N GLY A 468 10.29 28.47 16.58
CA GLY A 468 11.63 28.88 16.13
C GLY A 468 12.63 27.71 16.02
N GLU A 469 12.58 26.74 16.94
CA GLU A 469 13.42 25.53 16.85
C GLU A 469 12.98 24.66 15.68
N ALA A 470 11.67 24.47 15.48
CA ALA A 470 11.11 23.74 14.36
C ALA A 470 11.59 24.33 13.01
N ARG A 471 11.50 25.66 12.88
CA ARG A 471 11.99 26.40 11.71
C ARG A 471 13.48 26.21 11.47
N ASN A 472 14.31 26.37 12.50
CA ASN A 472 15.77 26.26 12.37
C ASN A 472 16.22 24.87 11.89
N ILE A 473 15.47 23.83 12.26
CA ILE A 473 15.70 22.48 11.74
C ILE A 473 15.25 22.39 10.28
N ALA A 474 14.04 22.87 9.98
CA ALA A 474 13.42 22.72 8.67
C ALA A 474 14.11 23.50 7.54
N VAL A 475 14.65 24.70 7.81
CA VAL A 475 15.34 25.52 6.80
C VAL A 475 16.52 24.78 6.15
N LYS A 476 17.17 23.86 6.88
CA LYS A 476 18.27 23.04 6.35
C LYS A 476 17.84 22.15 5.17
N TYR A 477 16.56 21.83 5.08
CA TYR A 477 15.98 20.91 4.10
C TYR A 477 15.03 21.59 3.10
N ALA A 478 14.90 22.91 3.14
CA ALA A 478 14.00 23.67 2.25
C ALA A 478 14.35 23.51 0.76
N GLY A 479 15.61 23.17 0.44
CA GLY A 479 16.09 22.90 -0.93
C GLY A 479 16.36 21.42 -1.21
N HIS A 480 15.78 20.49 -0.45
CA HIS A 480 16.08 19.05 -0.61
C HIS A 480 15.64 18.52 -2.01
N PRO A 481 16.45 17.67 -2.69
CA PRO A 481 16.15 17.22 -4.05
C PRO A 481 14.94 16.27 -4.14
N VAL A 482 14.62 15.56 -3.06
CA VAL A 482 13.43 14.69 -3.00
C VAL A 482 12.21 15.52 -2.62
N ASP A 483 11.28 15.69 -3.55
CA ASP A 483 10.08 16.53 -3.43
C ASP A 483 9.30 16.27 -2.14
N ARG A 484 9.02 14.98 -1.84
CA ARG A 484 8.29 14.57 -0.63
C ARG A 484 8.91 15.11 0.66
N TRP A 485 10.25 15.15 0.75
CA TRP A 485 10.94 15.66 1.93
C TRP A 485 11.01 17.17 1.93
N ARG A 486 11.29 17.79 0.78
CA ARG A 486 11.29 19.24 0.62
C ARG A 486 9.96 19.85 1.07
N GLU A 487 8.86 19.32 0.55
CA GLU A 487 7.50 19.76 0.89
C GLU A 487 7.21 19.64 2.39
N ARG A 488 7.58 18.52 3.03
CA ARG A 488 7.39 18.34 4.47
C ARG A 488 8.06 19.43 5.30
N PHE A 489 9.31 19.75 5.01
CA PHE A 489 10.03 20.77 5.77
C PHE A 489 9.58 22.19 5.41
N VAL A 490 9.24 22.45 4.15
CA VAL A 490 8.59 23.72 3.77
C VAL A 490 7.27 23.92 4.52
N ASN A 491 6.48 22.86 4.71
CA ASN A 491 5.24 22.92 5.50
C ASN A 491 5.50 23.23 6.99
N VAL A 492 6.59 22.69 7.57
CA VAL A 492 7.01 23.07 8.94
C VAL A 492 7.34 24.56 9.01
N ILE A 493 8.06 25.10 8.03
CA ILE A 493 8.39 26.53 7.99
C ILE A 493 7.11 27.37 7.90
N ALA A 494 6.20 27.00 7.00
CA ALA A 494 4.92 27.69 6.82
C ALA A 494 4.06 27.69 8.10
N GLN A 495 3.98 26.55 8.82
CA GLN A 495 3.28 26.49 10.11
C GLN A 495 3.94 27.35 11.18
N ALA A 496 5.28 27.36 11.25
CA ALA A 496 5.99 28.23 12.17
C ALA A 496 5.76 29.72 11.87
N ASP A 497 5.70 30.11 10.59
CA ASP A 497 5.35 31.46 10.15
C ASP A 497 3.91 31.85 10.51
N GLU A 498 2.96 30.93 10.33
CA GLU A 498 1.56 31.15 10.68
C GLU A 498 1.37 31.34 12.19
N ILE A 499 2.04 30.52 13.02
CA ILE A 499 2.03 30.64 14.49
C ILE A 499 2.59 32.01 14.94
N GLU A 500 3.57 32.55 14.22
CA GLU A 500 4.14 33.88 14.47
C GLU A 500 3.28 35.03 13.88
N GLY A 501 2.11 34.72 13.29
CA GLY A 501 1.14 35.70 12.85
C GLY A 501 1.26 36.15 11.38
N LYS A 502 2.06 35.47 10.55
CA LYS A 502 2.22 35.80 9.12
C LYS A 502 1.09 35.27 8.22
N GLY A 503 0.07 34.65 8.82
CA GLY A 503 -1.06 34.04 8.13
C GLY A 503 -0.70 32.74 7.38
N PRO A 504 -1.71 31.97 6.94
CA PRO A 504 -1.48 30.72 6.22
C PRO A 504 -0.83 30.97 4.85
N GLN A 505 0.21 30.20 4.53
CA GLN A 505 0.92 30.26 3.25
C GLN A 505 0.61 29.01 2.41
N ILE A 506 0.34 29.19 1.13
CA ILE A 506 0.25 28.08 0.18
C ILE A 506 1.62 27.88 -0.45
N THR A 507 2.19 26.72 -0.18
CA THR A 507 3.49 26.27 -0.71
C THR A 507 3.33 25.15 -1.72
N ASN A 508 2.21 24.42 -1.67
CA ASN A 508 1.79 23.45 -2.68
C ASN A 508 0.30 23.67 -3.00
N GLU A 509 -0.01 24.04 -4.24
CA GLU A 509 -1.39 24.28 -4.69
C GLU A 509 -2.25 23.02 -4.69
N GLU A 510 -1.67 21.82 -4.69
CA GLU A 510 -2.42 20.55 -4.62
C GLU A 510 -2.69 20.08 -3.18
N ASP A 511 -2.05 20.72 -2.17
CA ASP A 511 -2.17 20.33 -0.77
C ASP A 511 -3.53 20.76 -0.19
N ARG A 512 -4.36 19.74 0.08
CA ARG A 512 -5.70 19.89 0.67
C ARG A 512 -5.69 20.71 1.96
N ASP A 513 -4.75 20.42 2.88
CA ASP A 513 -4.74 21.03 4.21
C ASP A 513 -4.40 22.52 4.12
N GLN A 514 -3.47 22.90 3.23
CA GLN A 514 -3.10 24.30 2.99
C GLN A 514 -4.23 25.09 2.33
N GLN A 515 -4.89 24.51 1.31
CA GLN A 515 -6.04 25.12 0.68
C GLN A 515 -7.17 25.35 1.70
N GLN A 516 -7.48 24.34 2.52
CA GLN A 516 -8.51 24.46 3.55
C GLN A 516 -8.15 25.48 4.63
N ALA A 517 -6.89 25.54 5.08
CA ALA A 517 -6.45 26.53 6.06
C ALA A 517 -6.60 27.97 5.52
N ARG A 518 -6.25 28.21 4.25
CA ARG A 518 -6.46 29.50 3.60
C ARG A 518 -7.94 29.87 3.53
N LEU A 519 -8.78 28.96 3.06
CA LEU A 519 -10.22 29.20 2.93
C LEU A 519 -10.87 29.44 4.30
N ALA A 520 -10.48 28.68 5.33
CA ALA A 520 -10.93 28.87 6.69
C ALA A 520 -10.49 30.22 7.27
N ALA A 521 -9.25 30.68 7.00
CA ALA A 521 -8.76 31.99 7.45
C ALA A 521 -9.48 33.17 6.78
N SER A 522 -10.01 32.98 5.57
CA SER A 522 -10.87 33.94 4.87
C SER A 522 -12.35 33.83 5.22
N GLU A 523 -12.79 32.78 5.91
CA GLU A 523 -14.20 32.56 6.22
C GLU A 523 -14.71 33.62 7.22
N PRO A 524 -15.80 34.35 6.91
CA PRO A 524 -16.41 35.27 7.85
C PRO A 524 -16.92 34.56 9.10
N SER A 525 -16.53 35.07 10.28
CA SER A 525 -17.02 34.59 11.56
C SER A 525 -17.85 35.66 12.26
N LEU A 526 -18.96 35.22 12.88
CA LEU A 526 -19.90 36.07 13.58
C LEU A 526 -20.43 35.34 14.81
N LYS A 527 -20.26 35.96 15.98
CA LYS A 527 -20.81 35.48 17.25
C LYS A 527 -21.42 36.66 18.02
N LEU A 528 -22.55 36.39 18.65
CA LEU A 528 -23.34 37.37 19.39
C LEU A 528 -23.36 37.00 20.88
N ARG A 529 -23.18 37.99 21.76
CA ARG A 529 -23.41 37.88 23.20
C ARG A 529 -24.18 39.10 23.68
N VAL A 530 -24.98 38.95 24.73
CA VAL A 530 -25.69 40.06 25.38
C VAL A 530 -25.49 39.94 26.89
N ASP A 531 -25.20 41.07 27.53
CA ASP A 531 -25.13 41.23 28.98
C ASP A 531 -25.94 42.47 29.38
N GLY A 532 -27.11 42.27 30.02
CA GLY A 532 -28.09 43.33 30.24
C GLY A 532 -28.55 43.98 28.93
N SER A 533 -28.31 45.29 28.77
CA SER A 533 -28.57 46.04 27.55
C SER A 533 -27.41 46.06 26.55
N LEU A 534 -26.22 45.58 26.96
CA LEU A 534 -25.01 45.65 26.15
C LEU A 534 -24.91 44.44 25.22
N VAL A 535 -24.93 44.70 23.93
CA VAL A 535 -24.77 43.69 22.88
C VAL A 535 -23.32 43.70 22.40
N THR A 536 -22.67 42.54 22.44
CA THR A 536 -21.31 42.31 21.95
C THR A 536 -21.34 41.45 20.70
N VAL A 537 -20.81 41.97 19.60
CA VAL A 537 -20.61 41.25 18.34
C VAL A 537 -19.14 40.92 18.21
N ASP A 538 -18.77 39.65 18.32
CA ASP A 538 -17.43 39.16 17.96
C ASP A 538 -17.42 38.81 16.47
N TYR A 539 -16.47 39.35 15.71
CA TYR A 539 -16.43 39.20 14.25
C TYR A 539 -15.01 39.10 13.68
N GLN A 540 -14.92 38.48 12.50
CA GLN A 540 -13.72 38.42 11.67
C GLN A 540 -14.13 38.35 10.19
N GLN A 541 -13.40 39.06 9.31
CA GLN A 541 -13.72 39.22 7.87
C GLN A 541 -15.13 39.77 7.60
N ILE A 542 -15.63 40.68 8.45
CA ILE A 542 -16.93 41.35 8.28
C ILE A 542 -16.75 42.85 8.52
N THR A 543 -17.13 43.66 7.54
CA THR A 543 -17.02 45.13 7.60
C THR A 543 -18.34 45.81 7.91
N ASN A 544 -19.47 45.13 7.69
CA ASN A 544 -20.81 45.66 7.92
C ASN A 544 -21.74 44.56 8.40
N VAL A 545 -22.61 44.90 9.36
CA VAL A 545 -23.69 44.02 9.82
C VAL A 545 -25.02 44.75 9.79
N GLN A 546 -26.10 44.00 9.57
CA GLN A 546 -27.46 44.46 9.81
C GLN A 546 -27.97 43.85 11.11
N VAL A 547 -28.44 44.70 12.02
CA VAL A 547 -29.07 44.31 13.28
C VAL A 547 -30.58 44.48 13.12
N ASN A 548 -31.33 43.40 13.32
CA ASN A 548 -32.78 43.36 13.30
C ASN A 548 -33.29 43.11 14.71
N TYR A 549 -34.33 43.86 15.11
CA TYR A 549 -34.98 43.74 16.40
C TYR A 549 -36.42 43.26 16.19
N TYR A 550 -36.79 42.18 16.88
CA TYR A 550 -38.14 41.62 16.86
C TYR A 550 -38.70 41.65 18.27
N GLU A 551 -39.76 42.42 18.49
CA GLU A 551 -40.52 42.33 19.74
C GLU A 551 -41.13 40.93 19.83
N MET A 552 -40.86 40.25 20.94
CA MET A 552 -41.31 38.89 21.15
C MET A 552 -42.63 38.87 21.90
N ASP A 553 -43.65 38.25 21.32
CA ASP A 553 -44.78 37.75 22.10
C ASP A 553 -44.36 36.44 22.77
N LEU A 554 -43.90 36.57 24.02
CA LEU A 554 -43.43 35.46 24.83
C LEU A 554 -44.51 34.40 25.08
N GLU A 555 -45.79 34.77 25.12
CA GLU A 555 -46.86 33.81 25.35
C GLU A 555 -47.04 32.89 24.14
N PHE A 556 -47.05 33.47 22.95
CA PHE A 556 -47.14 32.72 21.70
C PHE A 556 -45.93 31.80 21.50
N LEU A 557 -44.71 32.32 21.74
CA LEU A 557 -43.48 31.55 21.61
C LEU A 557 -43.40 30.40 22.61
N PHE A 558 -43.79 30.66 23.86
CA PHE A 558 -43.81 29.63 24.89
C PHE A 558 -44.87 28.55 24.60
N SER A 559 -46.02 28.92 24.06
CA SER A 559 -47.09 27.96 23.72
C SER A 559 -46.73 27.06 22.54
N THR A 560 -45.89 27.56 21.61
CA THR A 560 -45.40 26.81 20.46
C THR A 560 -44.13 26.01 20.75
N ASN A 561 -43.27 26.50 21.64
CA ASN A 561 -41.96 25.90 21.95
C ASN A 561 -41.59 26.03 23.45
N PRO A 562 -42.32 25.36 24.35
CA PRO A 562 -42.21 25.57 25.80
C PRO A 562 -40.87 25.16 26.44
N PHE A 563 -40.09 24.27 25.80
CA PHE A 563 -38.81 23.76 26.33
C PHE A 563 -37.59 24.16 25.50
N VAL A 564 -37.75 25.09 24.54
CA VAL A 564 -36.64 25.56 23.71
C VAL A 564 -35.89 26.64 24.47
N SER A 565 -34.96 26.20 25.32
CA SER A 565 -33.89 27.07 25.79
C SER A 565 -33.03 27.47 24.58
N SER A 566 -33.13 28.74 24.16
CA SER A 566 -32.14 29.43 23.33
C SER A 566 -31.91 28.96 21.87
N GLY A 567 -32.90 28.38 21.19
CA GLY A 567 -32.84 28.08 19.74
C GLY A 567 -33.68 29.05 18.90
N SER A 568 -33.04 29.97 18.18
CA SER A 568 -33.69 31.10 17.48
C SER A 568 -34.09 30.85 16.02
N ASP A 569 -34.13 29.59 15.55
CA ASP A 569 -34.31 29.29 14.12
C ASP A 569 -35.76 29.41 13.61
N GLY A 570 -36.75 29.62 14.51
CA GLY A 570 -38.17 29.73 14.17
C GLY A 570 -38.67 31.09 13.68
N PHE A 571 -37.85 32.15 13.66
CA PHE A 571 -38.30 33.53 13.43
C PHE A 571 -38.28 33.99 11.96
N SER A 572 -38.04 33.10 10.99
CA SER A 572 -37.80 33.45 9.58
C SER A 572 -39.03 33.99 8.80
N VAL A 573 -40.18 34.17 9.44
CA VAL A 573 -41.46 34.54 8.77
C VAL A 573 -42.03 35.90 9.23
N VAL A 574 -41.40 36.56 10.21
CA VAL A 574 -41.89 37.84 10.78
C VAL A 574 -41.04 39.01 10.29
N ARG A 575 -41.66 40.18 10.03
CA ARG A 575 -40.95 41.42 9.68
C ARG A 575 -40.33 42.04 10.95
N PRO A 576 -39.07 42.48 10.94
CA PRO A 576 -38.47 43.14 12.11
C PRO A 576 -39.18 44.44 12.45
N ASN A 577 -39.33 44.70 13.75
CA ASN A 577 -39.86 45.97 14.27
C ASN A 577 -38.91 47.13 13.95
N LYS A 578 -37.60 46.86 13.96
CA LYS A 578 -36.56 47.82 13.57
C LYS A 578 -35.35 47.11 12.96
N SER A 579 -34.71 47.77 12.01
CA SER A 579 -33.46 47.31 11.40
C SER A 579 -32.45 48.45 11.38
N GLU A 580 -31.24 48.19 11.81
CA GLU A 580 -30.11 49.13 11.84
C GLU A 580 -28.92 48.52 11.11
N ARG A 581 -28.11 49.35 10.46
CA ARG A 581 -26.84 48.92 9.85
C ARG A 581 -25.69 49.47 10.68
N LEU A 582 -24.78 48.60 11.08
CA LEU A 582 -23.58 48.96 11.82
C LEU A 582 -22.35 48.70 10.96
N GLN A 583 -21.48 49.71 10.87
CA GLN A 583 -20.17 49.57 10.25
C GLN A 583 -19.17 49.07 11.30
N LEU A 584 -18.48 48.00 10.96
CA LEU A 584 -17.49 47.36 11.81
C LEU A 584 -16.08 47.78 11.38
N ALA A 585 -15.16 47.86 12.34
CA ALA A 585 -13.79 48.30 12.07
C ALA A 585 -12.91 47.09 11.77
N ASP A 586 -12.26 47.07 10.60
CA ASP A 586 -11.43 45.94 10.14
C ASP A 586 -10.30 45.56 11.11
N SER A 587 -9.81 46.52 11.89
CA SER A 587 -8.73 46.33 12.88
C SER A 587 -9.20 45.75 14.22
N LYS A 588 -10.51 45.63 14.44
CA LYS A 588 -11.09 45.12 15.68
C LYS A 588 -11.65 43.70 15.48
N ARG A 589 -11.82 42.99 16.59
CA ARG A 589 -12.43 41.65 16.63
C ARG A 589 -13.76 41.63 17.39
N SER A 590 -14.13 42.76 17.97
CA SER A 590 -15.35 42.90 18.76
C SER A 590 -15.90 44.31 18.63
N HIS A 591 -17.23 44.44 18.62
CA HIS A 591 -17.95 45.71 18.60
C HIS A 591 -19.12 45.63 19.58
N ASN A 592 -19.26 46.67 20.40
CA ASN A 592 -20.29 46.74 21.41
C ASN A 592 -21.27 47.86 21.07
N PHE A 593 -22.56 47.59 21.22
CA PHE A 593 -23.61 48.60 21.13
C PHE A 593 -24.67 48.36 22.20
N GLU A 594 -25.34 49.44 22.60
CA GLU A 594 -26.46 49.37 23.55
C GLU A 594 -27.76 49.08 22.83
N LEU A 595 -28.61 48.24 23.44
CA LEU A 595 -29.99 48.06 23.01
C LEU A 595 -30.71 49.42 22.94
N PRO A 596 -31.45 49.72 21.85
CA PRO A 596 -32.26 50.92 21.77
C PRO A 596 -33.19 51.05 22.99
N ARG A 597 -33.35 52.28 23.52
CA ARG A 597 -34.13 52.54 24.75
C ARG A 597 -35.56 51.95 24.72
N GLU A 598 -36.20 51.95 23.55
CA GLU A 598 -37.54 51.39 23.33
C GLU A 598 -37.63 49.86 23.52
N TYR A 599 -36.50 49.16 23.46
CA TYR A 599 -36.37 47.71 23.63
C TYR A 599 -35.76 47.30 24.96
N GLN A 600 -35.19 48.23 25.74
CA GLN A 600 -34.56 47.91 27.03
C GLN A 600 -35.55 47.41 28.09
N SER A 601 -36.84 47.75 27.99
CA SER A 601 -37.91 47.29 28.88
C SER A 601 -38.85 46.27 28.24
N LYS A 602 -38.45 45.68 27.10
CA LYS A 602 -39.26 44.70 26.36
C LYS A 602 -38.46 43.44 26.08
N ASN A 603 -39.17 42.34 25.88
CA ASN A 603 -38.53 41.11 25.44
C ASN A 603 -38.33 41.17 23.92
N VAL A 604 -37.07 41.12 23.49
CA VAL A 604 -36.70 41.34 22.08
C VAL A 604 -35.73 40.26 21.62
N LEU A 605 -35.95 39.74 20.42
CA LEU A 605 -34.95 38.95 19.71
C LEU A 605 -34.08 39.88 18.88
N ILE A 606 -32.78 39.85 19.13
CA ILE A 606 -31.77 40.54 18.32
C ILE A 606 -31.24 39.54 17.30
N GLU A 607 -31.27 39.91 16.04
CA GLU A 607 -30.66 39.16 14.95
C GLU A 607 -29.58 40.02 14.29
N VAL A 608 -28.38 39.46 14.11
CA VAL A 608 -27.27 40.09 13.42
C VAL A 608 -26.94 39.29 12.17
N ILE A 609 -26.97 39.97 11.02
CA ILE A 609 -26.65 39.41 9.71
C ILE A 609 -25.40 40.10 9.16
N GLY A 610 -24.40 39.32 8.76
CA GLY A 610 -23.19 39.83 8.10
C GLY A 610 -22.27 38.72 7.64
N GLY A 611 -21.51 38.95 6.56
CA GLY A 611 -20.58 37.95 6.00
C GLY A 611 -21.25 36.63 5.58
N GLY A 612 -22.51 36.67 5.15
CA GLY A 612 -23.30 35.46 4.82
C GLY A 612 -23.71 34.62 6.04
N LYS A 613 -23.45 35.09 7.26
CA LYS A 613 -23.86 34.45 8.52
C LYS A 613 -25.04 35.21 9.14
N LYS A 614 -25.90 34.46 9.84
CA LYS A 614 -27.00 34.97 10.66
C LYS A 614 -26.87 34.40 12.07
N ARG A 615 -26.98 35.25 13.08
CA ARG A 615 -26.98 34.88 14.50
C ARG A 615 -28.09 35.64 15.20
N SER A 616 -28.88 34.96 16.02
CA SER A 616 -29.92 35.60 16.80
C SER A 616 -29.83 35.21 18.27
N LEU A 617 -30.21 36.13 19.15
CA LEU A 617 -30.23 35.93 20.59
C LEU A 617 -31.42 36.65 21.20
N ALA A 618 -32.14 35.97 22.08
CA ALA A 618 -33.25 36.57 22.83
C ALA A 618 -32.70 37.36 24.02
N VAL A 619 -33.24 38.57 24.21
CA VAL A 619 -32.98 39.41 25.37
C VAL A 619 -34.26 39.53 26.16
N TYR A 620 -34.21 39.05 27.40
CA TYR A 620 -35.32 39.12 28.33
C TYR A 620 -35.11 40.28 29.30
N SER A 621 -35.87 41.34 29.09
CA SER A 621 -35.92 42.46 30.03
C SER A 621 -37.17 42.31 30.90
N ASN A 622 -36.97 42.06 32.19
CA ASN A 622 -38.05 41.99 33.17
C ASN A 622 -37.58 42.50 34.53
N GLU A 623 -38.51 42.98 35.33
CA GLU A 623 -38.30 43.39 36.72
C GLU A 623 -38.84 42.33 37.69
N LEU A 624 -38.82 41.06 37.27
CA LEU A 624 -39.35 39.94 38.05
C LEU A 624 -38.24 39.24 38.83
N ASN A 625 -38.44 39.08 40.13
CA ASN A 625 -37.69 38.15 40.96
C ASN A 625 -38.55 36.90 41.20
N THR A 626 -38.22 35.81 40.51
CA THR A 626 -38.96 34.54 40.57
C THR A 626 -38.18 33.49 41.35
N VAL A 627 -38.82 32.89 42.35
CA VAL A 627 -38.23 31.82 43.17
C VAL A 627 -39.08 30.57 43.06
N ILE A 628 -38.46 29.46 42.64
CA ILE A 628 -39.09 28.15 42.55
C ILE A 628 -38.74 27.34 43.80
N SER A 629 -39.78 26.86 44.48
CA SER A 629 -39.67 25.90 45.57
C SER A 629 -39.90 24.49 45.04
N GLU A 630 -38.85 23.91 44.47
CA GLU A 630 -38.89 22.65 43.71
C GLU A 630 -39.56 21.49 44.46
N ARG A 631 -39.27 21.33 45.75
CA ARG A 631 -39.83 20.26 46.60
C ARG A 631 -41.32 20.39 46.87
N TYR A 632 -41.87 21.60 46.77
CA TYR A 632 -43.24 21.89 47.17
C TYR A 632 -44.11 22.36 46.00
N GLY A 633 -43.57 22.44 44.78
CA GLY A 633 -44.36 22.82 43.62
C GLY A 633 -44.83 24.28 43.62
N ILE A 634 -44.16 25.18 44.36
CA ILE A 634 -44.60 26.58 44.49
C ILE A 634 -43.64 27.52 43.75
N LEU A 635 -44.19 28.38 42.91
CA LEU A 635 -43.54 29.56 42.33
C LEU A 635 -43.90 30.78 43.19
N THR A 636 -42.92 31.63 43.47
CA THR A 636 -43.13 32.97 44.06
C THR A 636 -42.60 34.03 43.10
N VAL A 637 -43.41 35.06 42.83
CA VAL A 637 -43.09 36.18 41.95
C VAL A 637 -43.15 37.48 42.74
N ARG A 638 -42.04 38.22 42.73
CA ARG A 638 -41.90 39.52 43.40
C ARG A 638 -41.26 40.51 42.44
N HIS A 639 -41.43 41.78 42.73
CA HIS A 639 -40.77 42.83 41.98
C HIS A 639 -39.29 42.90 42.38
N SER A 640 -38.38 42.98 41.41
CA SER A 640 -36.94 42.87 41.63
C SER A 640 -36.32 44.05 42.39
N GLY A 641 -36.86 45.27 42.24
CA GLY A 641 -36.28 46.48 42.85
C GLY A 641 -36.71 46.75 44.31
N ASP A 642 -37.97 46.47 44.66
CA ASP A 642 -38.56 46.79 45.98
C ASP A 642 -39.06 45.55 46.74
N ASN A 643 -38.92 44.36 46.13
CA ASN A 643 -39.31 43.07 46.69
C ASN A 643 -40.79 42.95 47.08
N ARG A 644 -41.69 43.79 46.55
CA ARG A 644 -43.14 43.63 46.80
C ARG A 644 -43.67 42.39 46.08
N PRO A 645 -44.63 41.64 46.66
CA PRO A 645 -45.28 40.52 45.95
C PRO A 645 -46.02 41.04 44.72
N LEU A 646 -45.97 40.29 43.62
CA LEU A 646 -46.67 40.62 42.39
C LEU A 646 -47.91 39.71 42.23
N PRO A 647 -49.10 40.16 42.68
CA PRO A 647 -50.34 39.42 42.49
C PRO A 647 -50.86 39.54 41.06
N ALA A 648 -51.80 38.68 40.69
CA ALA A 648 -52.41 38.67 39.35
C ALA A 648 -51.37 38.58 38.20
N THR A 649 -50.21 37.99 38.49
CA THR A 649 -49.20 37.70 37.47
C THR A 649 -49.57 36.39 36.80
N TYR A 650 -49.70 36.40 35.47
CA TYR A 650 -50.06 35.22 34.70
C TYR A 650 -48.92 34.19 34.72
N VAL A 651 -49.28 32.94 34.92
CA VAL A 651 -48.35 31.80 34.95
C VAL A 651 -48.90 30.72 34.03
N LYS A 652 -48.10 30.24 33.09
CA LYS A 652 -48.46 29.18 32.13
C LYS A 652 -47.42 28.08 32.17
N ILE A 653 -47.86 26.83 32.20
CA ILE A 653 -47.00 25.69 32.47
C ILE A 653 -47.21 24.61 31.43
N TYR A 654 -46.10 24.09 30.93
CA TYR A 654 -46.05 22.87 30.15
C TYR A 654 -45.27 21.81 30.90
N ALA A 655 -45.72 20.57 30.79
CA ALA A 655 -45.01 19.39 31.24
C ALA A 655 -44.34 18.71 30.05
N LEU A 656 -43.08 18.30 30.20
CA LEU A 656 -42.43 17.40 29.25
C LEU A 656 -42.78 15.98 29.65
N THR A 657 -43.42 15.23 28.77
CA THR A 657 -43.71 13.80 28.97
C THR A 657 -42.95 12.98 27.91
N ASP A 658 -43.02 11.65 27.98
CA ASP A 658 -42.45 10.77 26.95
C ASP A 658 -43.05 11.02 25.55
N ALA A 659 -44.26 11.57 25.47
CA ALA A 659 -44.92 11.94 24.21
C ALA A 659 -44.56 13.36 23.73
N GLY A 660 -43.72 14.09 24.47
CA GLY A 660 -43.30 15.46 24.19
C GLY A 660 -43.98 16.51 25.08
N PRO A 661 -43.82 17.80 24.74
CA PRO A 661 -44.37 18.90 25.53
C PRO A 661 -45.90 18.95 25.48
N GLN A 662 -46.55 18.98 26.64
CA GLN A 662 -48.00 19.10 26.76
C GLN A 662 -48.37 20.24 27.71
N PHE A 663 -49.44 20.96 27.37
CA PHE A 663 -49.99 21.98 28.27
C PHE A 663 -50.41 21.32 29.57
N TYR A 664 -49.96 21.86 30.70
CA TYR A 664 -50.21 21.29 32.02
C TYR A 664 -51.28 22.09 32.77
N LYS A 665 -51.03 23.38 32.92
CA LYS A 665 -51.86 24.29 33.73
C LYS A 665 -51.48 25.74 33.44
N ASP A 666 -52.41 26.64 33.64
CA ASP A 666 -52.15 28.07 33.77
C ASP A 666 -52.98 28.70 34.90
N GLY A 667 -52.73 29.97 35.17
CA GLY A 667 -53.49 30.76 36.12
C GLY A 667 -52.72 32.00 36.56
N TYR A 668 -53.09 32.53 37.73
CA TYR A 668 -52.53 33.79 38.22
C TYR A 668 -52.01 33.65 39.64
N THR A 669 -50.93 34.36 39.96
CA THR A 669 -50.42 34.45 41.33
C THR A 669 -51.45 35.07 42.28
N ASP A 670 -51.48 34.58 43.51
CA ASP A 670 -52.33 35.12 44.57
C ASP A 670 -51.82 36.48 45.12
N LEU A 671 -52.51 37.06 46.12
CA LEU A 671 -52.11 38.32 46.78
C LEU A 671 -50.69 38.29 47.39
N ARG A 672 -50.11 37.10 47.59
CA ARG A 672 -48.76 36.89 48.13
C ARG A 672 -47.72 36.71 47.02
N GLY A 673 -48.13 36.81 45.75
CA GLY A 673 -47.29 36.55 44.58
C GLY A 673 -47.00 35.06 44.37
N LYS A 674 -47.80 34.14 44.94
CA LYS A 674 -47.53 32.70 44.87
C LYS A 674 -48.43 31.99 43.87
N PHE A 675 -47.89 30.97 43.23
CA PHE A 675 -48.60 30.06 42.34
C PHE A 675 -48.18 28.62 42.59
N ASP A 676 -49.15 27.71 42.73
CA ASP A 676 -48.89 26.26 42.76
C ASP A 676 -48.78 25.76 41.33
N TYR A 677 -47.56 25.46 40.89
CA TYR A 677 -47.27 25.02 39.54
C TYR A 677 -47.42 23.50 39.35
N ALA A 678 -47.45 22.72 40.42
CA ALA A 678 -47.37 21.26 40.36
C ALA A 678 -48.73 20.57 40.52
N SER A 679 -49.69 21.16 41.23
CA SER A 679 -50.95 20.46 41.53
C SER A 679 -51.99 20.63 40.42
N VAL A 680 -52.42 19.51 39.83
CA VAL A 680 -53.59 19.36 38.96
C VAL A 680 -54.39 18.12 39.40
N SER A 681 -55.67 18.27 39.74
CA SER A 681 -56.49 17.17 40.30
C SER A 681 -56.99 16.15 39.27
N THR A 682 -56.75 16.40 37.98
CA THR A 682 -57.28 15.62 36.85
C THR A 682 -56.19 14.96 36.00
N SER A 683 -54.91 15.12 36.35
CA SER A 683 -53.78 14.53 35.60
C SER A 683 -52.71 13.97 36.55
N ASP A 684 -52.05 12.89 36.14
CA ASP A 684 -50.99 12.26 36.92
C ASP A 684 -49.67 13.00 36.72
N ILE A 685 -49.19 13.63 37.79
CA ILE A 685 -47.89 14.30 37.83
C ILE A 685 -46.72 13.35 37.56
N GLY A 686 -46.89 12.04 37.81
CA GLY A 686 -45.87 11.02 37.56
C GLY A 686 -45.48 10.83 36.09
N SER A 687 -46.31 11.31 35.15
CA SER A 687 -46.01 11.29 33.71
C SER A 687 -45.12 12.45 33.24
N ALA A 688 -44.89 13.46 34.09
CA ALA A 688 -44.03 14.59 33.79
C ALA A 688 -42.55 14.26 34.11
N LEU A 689 -41.65 14.63 33.22
CA LEU A 689 -40.20 14.54 33.39
C LEU A 689 -39.61 15.87 33.91
N LYS A 690 -40.16 16.99 33.44
CA LYS A 690 -39.83 18.35 33.88
C LYS A 690 -40.94 19.34 33.50
N PHE A 691 -40.98 20.48 34.16
CA PHE A 691 -41.87 21.59 33.85
C PHE A 691 -41.13 22.76 33.21
N SER A 692 -41.80 23.46 32.30
CA SER A 692 -41.43 24.79 31.86
C SER A 692 -42.54 25.76 32.27
N ILE A 693 -42.15 26.90 32.82
CA ILE A 693 -43.04 27.84 33.51
C ILE A 693 -42.79 29.23 32.94
N LEU A 694 -43.78 29.74 32.20
CA LEU A 694 -43.84 31.14 31.77
C LEU A 694 -44.48 31.97 32.88
N VAL A 695 -43.86 33.11 33.19
CA VAL A 695 -44.37 34.11 34.13
C VAL A 695 -44.49 35.44 33.39
N MET A 696 -45.69 36.02 33.37
CA MET A 696 -45.97 37.26 32.65
C MET A 696 -46.74 38.26 33.51
N ASN A 697 -46.20 39.47 33.62
CA ASN A 697 -46.85 40.59 34.27
C ASN A 697 -46.99 41.76 33.28
N GLU A 698 -48.18 42.37 33.19
CA GLU A 698 -48.48 43.43 32.22
C GLU A 698 -47.54 44.63 32.29
N THR A 699 -47.01 44.95 33.48
CA THR A 699 -46.16 46.14 33.69
C THR A 699 -44.70 45.81 33.99
N ASN A 700 -44.41 44.61 34.51
CA ASN A 700 -43.07 44.26 35.02
C ASN A 700 -42.33 43.24 34.15
N GLY A 701 -42.85 42.92 32.96
CA GLY A 701 -42.21 42.05 31.97
C GLY A 701 -42.54 40.57 32.14
N ALA A 702 -41.72 39.72 31.53
CA ALA A 702 -41.95 38.28 31.47
C ALA A 702 -40.65 37.48 31.52
N THR A 703 -40.72 36.26 32.05
CA THR A 703 -39.58 35.32 32.12
C THR A 703 -40.05 33.88 31.96
N VAL A 704 -39.15 32.99 31.56
CA VAL A 704 -39.38 31.55 31.45
C VAL A 704 -38.39 30.81 32.35
N LEU A 705 -38.90 29.84 33.10
CA LEU A 705 -38.14 29.05 34.07
C LEU A 705 -38.36 27.57 33.78
N GLU A 706 -37.35 26.74 34.01
CA GLU A 706 -37.55 25.29 34.08
C GLU A 706 -37.55 24.84 35.55
N ALA A 707 -38.41 23.87 35.88
CA ALA A 707 -38.47 23.27 37.20
C ALA A 707 -38.48 21.73 37.09
N PRO A 708 -37.77 21.00 37.96
CA PRO A 708 -37.96 19.56 38.06
C PRO A 708 -39.35 19.24 38.61
N VAL A 709 -39.80 18.00 38.39
CA VAL A 709 -41.02 17.51 39.03
C VAL A 709 -40.76 17.35 40.54
N PRO A 710 -41.64 17.89 41.42
CA PRO A 710 -41.48 17.71 42.86
C PRO A 710 -41.39 16.24 43.24
N GLN A 711 -40.40 15.89 44.06
CA GLN A 711 -40.22 14.52 44.54
C GLN A 711 -41.37 14.15 45.49
N GLN A 712 -42.00 12.99 45.24
CA GLN A 712 -43.00 12.39 46.12
C GLN A 712 -42.36 11.54 47.21
#